data_AF-A0A368VF39-F1
#
_entry.id   AF-A0A368VF39-F1
#
_cell.length_a   1.000
_cell.length_b   1.000
_cell.length_c   1.000
_cell.angle_alpha   90.00
_cell.angle_beta   90.00
_cell.angle_gamma   90.00
#
_symmetry.space_group_name_H-M   'P 1'
#
loop_
_entity.id
_entity.type
_entity.pdbx_description
1 polymer ?
#
loop_
_entity_poly.entity_id
_entity_poly.type
_entity_poly.pdbx_seq_one_letter_code
_entity_poly.pdbx_strand_id
1 'polypeptide(L)'
;MFIRVSILLICTLIISGCQTHDTLTVDKKKALEIKQKSEETQNLASGRKDKLFNFENENLSHSEKQALDFLYAWMPLSDLSNHTGDFYLQNVRYALKAKNTLPWGKNIPDKIFLHYVLPHRVNNEYTDTSRVVFYNELKDRVKNLSLKEAALEVNHWCQEKVIYHSTDEYRTSAPLSTVKTAYGRCGEQSTFTVAAMRSVGIPARQIYTPRWAHTNDNHAWVEVWIDGNWYFMGACEPEPELNMGWFESPATRAMLTHHRTYGHISTSEEIVTKNRYYTEINTLEHYAPTKTIWVKVQDEDQTPLKDAVVNFQLPNFAEFYNIASIRTNNDGIIEFTTGLGDLMVQVIHNQQYAWEKLPVPETDTLLVTVSNNSMPAAGTLREFLINTPQPSSTEDHSNVDRTGHAQRLKQGDSIRNAYVSTFIDSLTSLKISNDLEIDPTQTITLFKQSRGNWDIIKQFLEYAVPIDKQKALTLLSVISDKDRRDTPLEVFTDHFDHSINEENIDPKIFRSYILNPRIANEKISAYKAFIRDYFDDQFKTKIQSDVSVLVAWIHHNIEVRDSANAWGVPQLPSGVLELKVADTNSRNILFVAIARSFGIPSRINLIDKEPQVLLNNKWTDVDPDNNKVGNSPKGVLRLTFDAPQENTSLPEYFKDFTLNRFEKNQFKTLDFSNTDVLNKFPASIQLDEGLYSLVTVRRLPNGSSKTRRLFFEIKAEQNQEITIKIPEESENENTLVREIPINLNQYVKSWDTSEEINVQSLHSESGLVLIWIDPAREPSKHLLNDLIRLRSNFNNWNGNILLLTDHDKITPAFSPGEYPGLPTRTVFATDDSGWLSKLNQDVKGIRKNELPVALVINGEKEIIYHSSGYRIGIGDDVLNQVVTGCAIP
;
A
#
# COMPACT_ATOMS: atom_id res chain seq x y z
N MET A 1 2.19 72.60 43.74
CA MET A 1 1.44 72.01 44.87
C MET A 1 0.33 71.15 44.26
N PHE A 2 0.69 70.01 43.68
CA PHE A 2 0.86 68.70 44.30
C PHE A 2 -0.46 68.06 44.74
N ILE A 3 -0.68 66.87 44.16
CA ILE A 3 -1.72 65.86 44.43
C ILE A 3 -3.07 66.11 43.76
N ARG A 4 -3.19 65.71 42.48
CA ARG A 4 -4.42 65.16 41.85
C ARG A 4 -4.22 64.76 40.38
N VAL A 5 -3.19 63.99 40.03
CA VAL A 5 -3.05 63.36 38.70
C VAL A 5 -2.42 61.96 38.78
N SER A 6 -2.76 61.17 39.80
CA SER A 6 -2.14 59.84 39.99
C SER A 6 -3.10 58.67 40.23
N ILE A 7 -4.40 58.81 39.91
CA ILE A 7 -5.37 57.70 40.06
C ILE A 7 -6.18 57.44 38.77
N LEU A 8 -5.91 58.14 37.66
CA LEU A 8 -6.62 57.90 36.38
C LEU A 8 -5.73 57.38 35.24
N LEU A 9 -4.54 56.85 35.55
CA LEU A 9 -3.65 56.21 34.58
C LEU A 9 -3.25 54.77 34.94
N ILE A 10 -3.90 54.16 35.94
CA ILE A 10 -3.66 52.77 36.37
C ILE A 10 -4.90 51.87 36.16
N CYS A 11 -6.05 52.43 35.74
CA CYS A 11 -7.27 51.65 35.46
C CYS A 11 -7.63 51.48 33.97
N THR A 12 -6.76 51.89 33.04
CA THR A 12 -6.92 51.66 31.59
C THR A 12 -5.83 50.77 30.97
N LEU A 13 -5.16 49.97 31.82
CA LEU A 13 -4.18 48.96 31.41
C LEU A 13 -4.52 47.54 31.92
N ILE A 14 -5.75 47.31 32.37
CA ILE A 14 -6.24 45.98 32.83
C ILE A 14 -7.59 45.61 32.17
N ILE A 15 -7.80 46.00 30.90
CA ILE A 15 -8.85 45.42 30.04
C ILE A 15 -8.27 45.04 28.66
N SER A 16 -7.05 44.50 28.66
CA SER A 16 -6.44 43.83 27.50
C SER A 16 -5.91 42.44 27.89
N GLY A 17 -6.56 41.82 28.87
CA GLY A 17 -6.26 40.47 29.35
C GLY A 17 -7.51 39.60 29.28
N CYS A 18 -7.99 39.33 28.05
CA CYS A 18 -8.87 38.20 27.69
C CYS A 18 -9.20 38.22 26.17
N GLN A 19 -8.18 38.33 25.31
CA GLN A 19 -8.27 37.98 23.89
C GLN A 19 -6.91 37.44 23.45
N THR A 20 -6.63 36.20 23.82
CA THR A 20 -5.42 35.49 23.39
C THR A 20 -5.84 34.12 22.89
N HIS A 21 -5.47 33.79 21.64
CA HIS A 21 -5.66 32.54 20.89
C HIS A 21 -6.80 32.45 19.86
N ASP A 22 -6.96 33.43 18.95
CA ASP A 22 -7.91 33.27 17.82
C ASP A 22 -7.21 33.16 16.43
N THR A 23 -5.88 33.10 16.40
CA THR A 23 -5.09 33.05 15.16
C THR A 23 -3.98 32.00 15.22
N LEU A 24 -3.84 31.22 14.15
CA LEU A 24 -2.69 30.33 13.95
C LEU A 24 -1.46 31.18 13.61
N THR A 25 -0.37 30.95 14.33
CA THR A 25 0.88 31.70 14.20
C THR A 25 1.68 31.17 13.02
N VAL A 26 1.65 31.91 11.92
CA VAL A 26 2.42 31.64 10.71
C VAL A 26 3.22 32.88 10.35
N ASP A 27 4.50 32.72 10.02
CA ASP A 27 5.32 33.85 9.55
C ASP A 27 4.67 34.53 8.33
N LYS A 28 4.82 35.86 8.23
CA LYS A 28 4.17 36.67 7.19
C LYS A 28 4.49 36.19 5.76
N LYS A 29 5.74 35.79 5.48
CA LYS A 29 6.14 35.30 4.16
C LYS A 29 5.42 33.99 3.86
N LYS A 30 5.33 33.10 4.85
CA LYS A 30 4.68 31.81 4.71
C LYS A 30 3.16 31.93 4.57
N ALA A 31 2.54 32.83 5.32
CA ALA A 31 1.11 33.14 5.21
C ALA A 31 0.75 33.68 3.81
N LEU A 32 1.61 34.55 3.24
CA LEU A 32 1.43 35.03 1.87
C LEU A 32 1.59 33.91 0.83
N GLU A 33 2.59 33.03 0.99
CA GLU A 33 2.76 31.85 0.12
C GLU A 33 1.52 30.95 0.15
N ILE A 34 1.01 30.63 1.35
CA ILE A 34 -0.19 29.80 1.53
C ILE A 34 -1.38 30.45 0.81
N LYS A 35 -1.60 31.74 1.01
CA LYS A 35 -2.72 32.45 0.38
C LYS A 35 -2.62 32.44 -1.15
N GLN A 36 -1.44 32.75 -1.70
CA GLN A 36 -1.22 32.70 -3.14
C GLN A 36 -1.46 31.30 -3.71
N LYS A 37 -0.98 30.25 -3.03
CA LYS A 37 -1.18 28.86 -3.44
C LYS A 37 -2.65 28.44 -3.36
N SER A 38 -3.38 28.89 -2.34
CA SER A 38 -4.82 28.71 -2.20
C SER A 38 -5.57 29.35 -3.38
N GLU A 39 -5.24 30.58 -3.75
CA GLU A 39 -5.83 31.29 -4.91
C GLU A 39 -5.53 30.56 -6.24
N GLU A 40 -4.30 30.05 -6.43
CA GLU A 40 -3.95 29.23 -7.59
C GLU A 40 -4.79 27.94 -7.65
N THR A 41 -5.01 27.27 -6.52
CA THR A 41 -5.88 26.08 -6.44
C THR A 41 -7.34 26.42 -6.72
N GLN A 42 -7.84 27.57 -6.24
CA GLN A 42 -9.21 28.02 -6.53
C GLN A 42 -9.43 28.28 -8.02
N ASN A 43 -8.42 28.83 -8.71
CA ASN A 43 -8.46 29.03 -10.15
C ASN A 43 -8.45 27.69 -10.91
N LEU A 44 -7.59 26.74 -10.49
CA LEU A 44 -7.55 25.37 -11.03
C LEU A 44 -8.90 24.66 -10.86
N ALA A 45 -9.59 24.91 -9.74
CA ALA A 45 -10.88 24.30 -9.41
C ALA A 45 -12.09 25.17 -9.73
N SER A 46 -11.96 26.10 -10.69
CA SER A 46 -13.03 27.06 -11.03
C SER A 46 -14.35 26.41 -11.44
N GLY A 47 -14.32 25.25 -12.11
CA GLY A 47 -15.52 24.48 -12.48
C GLY A 47 -16.36 23.99 -11.30
N ARG A 48 -15.80 23.99 -10.08
CA ARG A 48 -16.49 23.60 -8.84
C ARG A 48 -16.46 24.69 -7.77
N LYS A 49 -16.24 25.95 -8.17
CA LYS A 49 -16.05 27.07 -7.23
C LYS A 49 -17.15 27.16 -6.17
N ASP A 50 -18.41 27.06 -6.58
CA ASP A 50 -19.55 27.18 -5.66
C ASP A 50 -19.63 26.01 -4.67
N LYS A 51 -19.27 24.79 -5.09
CA LYS A 51 -19.27 23.60 -4.22
C LYS A 51 -18.10 23.56 -3.25
N LEU A 52 -16.98 24.20 -3.58
CA LEU A 52 -15.73 24.10 -2.83
C LEU A 52 -15.44 25.31 -1.94
N PHE A 53 -15.81 26.52 -2.37
CA PHE A 53 -15.33 27.77 -1.76
C PHE A 53 -16.44 28.73 -1.34
N ASN A 54 -17.72 28.39 -1.56
CA ASN A 54 -18.82 29.22 -1.11
C ASN A 54 -19.14 28.95 0.37
N PHE A 55 -18.82 29.92 1.22
CA PHE A 55 -19.09 29.90 2.66
C PHE A 55 -19.95 31.10 3.09
N GLU A 56 -20.74 31.71 2.20
CA GLU A 56 -21.48 32.95 2.47
C GLU A 56 -22.44 32.88 3.66
N ASN A 57 -22.94 31.68 3.99
CA ASN A 57 -23.82 31.44 5.13
C ASN A 57 -23.08 31.06 6.42
N GLU A 58 -21.74 30.97 6.40
CA GLU A 58 -20.92 30.51 7.51
C GLU A 58 -20.12 31.68 8.13
N ASN A 59 -20.21 31.84 9.44
CA ASN A 59 -19.39 32.81 10.18
C ASN A 59 -18.01 32.20 10.49
N LEU A 60 -17.09 32.28 9.53
CA LEU A 60 -15.74 31.73 9.69
C LEU A 60 -14.84 32.61 10.59
N SER A 61 -14.32 32.02 11.66
CA SER A 61 -13.25 32.58 12.50
C SER A 61 -11.94 32.77 11.71
N HIS A 62 -11.00 33.53 12.26
CA HIS A 62 -9.71 33.75 11.60
C HIS A 62 -8.90 32.46 11.48
N SER A 63 -8.87 31.64 12.54
CA SER A 63 -8.20 30.33 12.53
C SER A 63 -8.82 29.35 11.53
N GLU A 64 -10.15 29.34 11.37
CA GLU A 64 -10.81 28.51 10.35
C GLU A 64 -10.38 28.94 8.93
N LYS A 65 -10.33 30.25 8.65
CA LYS A 65 -9.87 30.77 7.35
C LYS A 65 -8.42 30.38 7.07
N GLN A 66 -7.52 30.58 8.03
CA GLN A 66 -6.12 30.21 7.88
C GLN A 66 -5.91 28.71 7.66
N ALA A 67 -6.68 27.87 8.36
CA ALA A 67 -6.62 26.43 8.22
C ALA A 67 -7.19 25.94 6.88
N LEU A 68 -8.30 26.53 6.40
CA LEU A 68 -8.84 26.27 5.06
C LEU A 68 -7.85 26.69 3.97
N ASP A 69 -7.29 27.90 4.07
CA ASP A 69 -6.28 28.38 3.13
C ASP A 69 -5.07 27.43 3.08
N PHE A 70 -4.62 26.93 4.23
CA PHE A 70 -3.54 25.93 4.28
C PHE A 70 -3.92 24.63 3.57
N LEU A 71 -5.12 24.09 3.80
CA LEU A 71 -5.56 22.87 3.12
C LEU A 71 -5.65 23.08 1.61
N TYR A 72 -6.33 24.14 1.14
CA TYR A 72 -6.50 24.42 -0.28
C TYR A 72 -5.18 24.75 -1.00
N ALA A 73 -4.22 25.37 -0.32
CA ALA A 73 -2.90 25.63 -0.90
C ALA A 73 -2.20 24.36 -1.40
N TRP A 74 -2.45 23.21 -0.77
CA TRP A 74 -1.72 21.97 -0.98
C TRP A 74 -2.60 20.79 -1.38
N MET A 75 -3.89 21.03 -1.64
CA MET A 75 -4.88 20.01 -1.93
C MET A 75 -4.69 19.39 -3.33
N PRO A 76 -4.71 18.05 -3.48
CA PRO A 76 -4.66 17.41 -4.78
C PRO A 76 -5.99 17.47 -5.54
N LEU A 77 -5.94 17.20 -6.85
CA LEU A 77 -7.13 17.11 -7.70
C LEU A 77 -8.19 16.13 -7.19
N SER A 78 -7.78 14.98 -6.66
CA SER A 78 -8.68 13.98 -6.08
C SER A 78 -9.58 14.55 -4.99
N ASP A 79 -9.02 15.33 -4.09
CA ASP A 79 -9.75 15.96 -2.99
C ASP A 79 -10.71 17.03 -3.56
N LEU A 80 -10.22 17.95 -4.41
CA LEU A 80 -11.04 18.98 -5.07
C LEU A 80 -12.21 18.40 -5.87
N SER A 81 -12.06 17.19 -6.40
CA SER A 81 -13.06 16.48 -7.20
C SER A 81 -14.07 15.70 -6.36
N ASN A 82 -13.65 15.12 -5.24
CA ASN A 82 -14.42 14.08 -4.56
C ASN A 82 -15.24 14.60 -3.36
N HIS A 83 -14.96 15.82 -2.88
CA HIS A 83 -15.65 16.40 -1.72
C HIS A 83 -16.15 17.85 -1.97
N THR A 84 -16.73 18.46 -0.94
CA THR A 84 -17.28 19.83 -0.93
C THR A 84 -16.59 20.70 0.12
N GLY A 85 -16.80 22.02 0.08
CA GLY A 85 -16.29 22.97 1.08
C GLY A 85 -16.73 22.61 2.50
N ASP A 86 -17.98 22.17 2.69
CA ASP A 86 -18.52 21.75 3.99
C ASP A 86 -17.73 20.59 4.61
N PHE A 87 -17.29 19.63 3.80
CA PHE A 87 -16.46 18.51 4.26
C PHE A 87 -15.12 19.01 4.83
N TYR A 88 -14.47 19.95 4.14
CA TYR A 88 -13.20 20.52 4.59
C TYR A 88 -13.36 21.42 5.81
N LEU A 89 -14.40 22.26 5.83
CA LEU A 89 -14.72 23.11 6.97
C LEU A 89 -15.02 22.27 8.21
N GLN A 90 -15.75 21.16 8.08
CA GLN A 90 -16.00 20.24 9.19
C GLN A 90 -14.69 19.62 9.71
N ASN A 91 -13.78 19.21 8.82
CA ASN A 91 -12.47 18.70 9.21
C ASN A 91 -11.65 19.76 9.98
N VAL A 92 -11.59 20.99 9.46
CA VAL A 92 -10.94 22.14 10.11
C VAL A 92 -11.51 22.39 11.50
N ARG A 93 -12.85 22.46 11.62
CA ARG A 93 -13.55 22.68 12.88
C ARG A 93 -13.20 21.62 13.92
N TYR A 94 -13.17 20.34 13.55
CA TYR A 94 -12.82 19.28 14.48
C TYR A 94 -11.32 19.27 14.84
N ALA A 95 -10.43 19.60 13.91
CA ALA A 95 -9.00 19.76 14.21
C ALA A 95 -8.75 20.89 15.21
N LEU A 96 -9.38 22.06 15.01
CA LEU A 96 -9.31 23.20 15.93
C LEU A 96 -9.99 22.89 17.26
N LYS A 97 -11.12 22.17 17.24
CA LYS A 97 -11.79 21.71 18.46
C LYS A 97 -10.85 20.85 19.31
N ALA A 98 -10.21 19.85 18.72
CA ALA A 98 -9.22 19.03 19.42
C ALA A 98 -8.07 19.86 20.00
N LYS A 99 -7.50 20.78 19.20
CA LYS A 99 -6.45 21.72 19.64
C LYS A 99 -6.88 22.58 20.84
N ASN A 100 -8.15 23.00 20.88
CA ASN A 100 -8.65 23.91 21.91
C ASN A 100 -9.13 23.19 23.18
N THR A 101 -9.59 21.94 23.08
CA THR A 101 -10.22 21.23 24.21
C THR A 101 -9.32 20.22 24.92
N LEU A 102 -8.32 19.65 24.24
CA LEU A 102 -7.50 18.56 24.80
C LEU A 102 -6.22 19.10 25.48
N PRO A 103 -5.69 18.43 26.52
CA PRO A 103 -4.64 18.98 27.39
C PRO A 103 -3.37 19.44 26.67
N TRP A 104 -2.96 18.70 25.63
CA TRP A 104 -1.74 18.99 24.86
C TRP A 104 -1.95 20.00 23.72
N GLY A 105 -3.18 20.28 23.33
CA GLY A 105 -3.46 21.01 22.08
C GLY A 105 -2.84 22.42 22.02
N LYS A 106 -2.73 23.09 23.18
CA LYS A 106 -2.07 24.40 23.32
C LYS A 106 -0.54 24.32 23.24
N ASN A 107 0.05 23.18 23.55
CA ASN A 107 1.50 22.97 23.58
C ASN A 107 2.05 22.56 22.21
N ILE A 108 1.19 22.10 21.30
CA ILE A 108 1.59 21.74 19.94
C ILE A 108 1.87 23.02 19.13
N PRO A 109 3.11 23.21 18.63
CA PRO A 109 3.44 24.35 17.80
C PRO A 109 2.56 24.43 16.55
N ASP A 110 2.15 25.63 16.14
CA ASP A 110 1.23 25.80 15.01
C ASP A 110 1.80 25.24 13.69
N LYS A 111 3.13 25.29 13.50
CA LYS A 111 3.81 24.60 12.38
C LYS A 111 3.55 23.09 12.41
N ILE A 112 3.70 22.44 13.57
CA ILE A 112 3.47 21.00 13.71
C ILE A 112 1.98 20.69 13.53
N PHE A 113 1.09 21.51 14.10
CA PHE A 113 -0.36 21.35 13.92
C PHE A 113 -0.77 21.42 12.43
N LEU A 114 -0.33 22.43 11.69
CA LEU A 114 -0.67 22.62 10.28
C LEU A 114 -0.22 21.44 9.40
N HIS A 115 0.97 20.87 9.67
CA HIS A 115 1.57 19.84 8.83
C HIS A 115 1.24 18.39 9.25
N TYR A 116 0.89 18.16 10.52
CA TYR A 116 0.77 16.80 11.09
C TYR A 116 -0.49 16.54 11.91
N VAL A 117 -1.39 17.53 12.07
CA VAL A 117 -2.71 17.35 12.71
C VAL A 117 -3.85 17.77 11.78
N LEU A 118 -3.73 18.95 11.18
CA LEU A 118 -4.75 19.54 10.31
C LEU A 118 -5.03 18.72 9.04
N PRO A 119 -4.03 18.14 8.33
CA PRO A 119 -4.29 17.42 7.09
C PRO A 119 -5.22 16.24 7.32
N HIS A 120 -6.32 16.22 6.57
CA HIS A 120 -7.37 15.21 6.63
C HIS A 120 -6.96 13.90 5.95
N ARG A 121 -6.20 14.01 4.85
CA ARG A 121 -5.58 12.91 4.13
C ARG A 121 -4.26 12.48 4.79
N VAL A 122 -4.00 11.18 4.74
CA VAL A 122 -2.75 10.57 5.20
C VAL A 122 -1.93 10.09 4.00
N ASN A 123 -2.52 9.31 3.09
CA ASN A 123 -1.87 8.77 1.89
C ASN A 123 -2.84 8.69 0.70
N ASN A 124 -3.02 7.53 0.08
CA ASN A 124 -3.78 7.31 -1.15
C ASN A 124 -5.19 6.74 -0.89
N GLU A 125 -5.74 6.96 0.31
CA GLU A 125 -7.11 6.58 0.66
C GLU A 125 -8.16 7.51 0.05
N TYR A 126 -9.40 7.05 -0.10
CA TYR A 126 -10.51 7.98 -0.26
C TYR A 126 -10.88 8.55 1.10
N THR A 127 -10.90 9.86 1.27
CA THR A 127 -11.14 10.46 2.59
C THR A 127 -12.63 10.39 2.97
N ASP A 128 -12.89 10.34 4.28
CA ASP A 128 -14.24 10.24 4.85
C ASP A 128 -14.39 11.11 6.10
N THR A 129 -15.52 11.01 6.78
CA THR A 129 -15.85 11.81 7.98
C THR A 129 -15.27 11.22 9.28
N SER A 130 -14.29 10.31 9.19
CA SER A 130 -13.66 9.63 10.33
C SER A 130 -13.21 10.57 11.44
N ARG A 131 -12.64 11.74 11.11
CA ARG A 131 -12.20 12.73 12.12
C ARG A 131 -13.32 13.07 13.13
N VAL A 132 -14.55 13.20 12.66
CA VAL A 132 -15.72 13.52 13.51
C VAL A 132 -16.07 12.34 14.42
N VAL A 133 -16.15 11.15 13.84
CA VAL A 133 -16.49 9.91 14.55
C VAL A 133 -15.44 9.61 15.61
N PHE A 134 -14.16 9.59 15.21
CA PHE A 134 -13.04 9.22 16.07
C PHE A 134 -12.83 10.22 17.20
N TYR A 135 -12.95 11.52 16.96
CA TYR A 135 -12.88 12.51 18.04
C TYR A 135 -13.94 12.24 19.12
N ASN A 136 -15.17 11.92 18.71
CA ASN A 136 -16.24 11.66 19.67
C ASN A 136 -16.05 10.35 20.46
N GLU A 137 -15.47 9.32 19.84
CA GLU A 137 -15.15 8.06 20.53
C GLU A 137 -13.92 8.17 21.44
N LEU A 138 -12.90 8.95 21.06
CA LEU A 138 -11.60 8.98 21.72
C LEU A 138 -11.47 10.09 22.78
N LYS A 139 -12.10 11.25 22.60
CA LYS A 139 -11.88 12.43 23.47
C LYS A 139 -12.00 12.11 24.97
N ASP A 140 -12.96 11.28 25.36
CA ASP A 140 -13.24 10.98 26.76
C ASP A 140 -12.28 9.93 27.33
N ARG A 141 -11.70 9.06 26.47
CA ARG A 141 -10.64 8.13 26.85
C ARG A 141 -9.32 8.84 27.14
N VAL A 142 -9.03 9.91 26.40
CA VAL A 142 -7.70 10.53 26.40
C VAL A 142 -7.59 11.86 27.17
N LYS A 143 -8.72 12.50 27.53
CA LYS A 143 -8.73 13.85 28.15
C LYS A 143 -7.95 14.00 29.46
N ASN A 144 -7.70 12.90 30.18
CA ASN A 144 -6.99 12.90 31.46
C ASN A 144 -5.57 12.31 31.37
N LEU A 145 -5.09 12.01 30.16
CA LEU A 145 -3.79 11.40 29.91
C LEU A 145 -2.76 12.45 29.47
N SER A 146 -1.48 12.15 29.69
CA SER A 146 -0.39 12.86 29.01
C SER A 146 -0.42 12.59 27.50
N LEU A 147 0.30 13.39 26.71
CA LEU A 147 0.36 13.21 25.25
C LEU A 147 0.91 11.82 24.85
N LYS A 148 1.94 11.33 25.55
CA LYS A 148 2.50 9.99 25.35
C LYS A 148 1.48 8.89 25.66
N GLU A 149 0.86 8.94 26.84
CA GLU A 149 -0.15 7.96 27.25
C GLU A 149 -1.37 7.99 26.33
N ALA A 150 -1.78 9.17 25.86
CA ALA A 150 -2.85 9.32 24.89
C ALA A 150 -2.51 8.67 23.54
N ALA A 151 -1.27 8.77 23.06
CA ALA A 151 -0.85 8.10 21.83
C ALA A 151 -0.94 6.56 21.97
N LEU A 152 -0.43 6.01 23.07
CA LEU A 152 -0.54 4.57 23.36
C LEU A 152 -2.00 4.13 23.50
N GLU A 153 -2.84 4.90 24.20
CA GLU A 153 -4.28 4.66 24.35
C GLU A 153 -5.01 4.65 23.00
N VAL A 154 -4.73 5.62 22.13
CA VAL A 154 -5.34 5.69 20.80
C VAL A 154 -4.97 4.45 19.98
N ASN A 155 -3.74 3.97 20.05
CA ASN A 155 -3.34 2.77 19.30
C ASN A 155 -3.96 1.48 19.87
N HIS A 156 -4.18 1.41 21.18
CA HIS A 156 -5.00 0.36 21.77
C HIS A 156 -6.45 0.40 21.26
N TRP A 157 -7.07 1.59 21.22
CA TRP A 157 -8.39 1.74 20.58
C TRP A 157 -8.35 1.34 19.11
N CYS A 158 -7.26 1.61 18.38
CA CYS A 158 -7.14 1.16 17.00
C CYS A 158 -7.16 -0.37 16.88
N GLN A 159 -6.44 -1.06 17.76
CA GLN A 159 -6.41 -2.52 17.81
C GLN A 159 -7.78 -3.13 18.22
N GLU A 160 -8.57 -2.44 19.05
CA GLU A 160 -9.98 -2.80 19.34
C GLU A 160 -10.87 -2.80 18.09
N LYS A 161 -10.45 -2.13 17.00
CA LYS A 161 -11.24 -1.95 15.78
C LYS A 161 -10.70 -2.76 14.60
N VAL A 162 -9.39 -2.82 14.43
CA VAL A 162 -8.74 -3.27 13.19
C VAL A 162 -7.55 -4.18 13.49
N ILE A 163 -7.48 -5.29 12.77
CA ILE A 163 -6.38 -6.28 12.78
C ILE A 163 -5.73 -6.36 11.39
N TYR A 164 -4.46 -6.79 11.32
CA TYR A 164 -3.79 -7.06 10.05
C TYR A 164 -4.46 -8.21 9.27
N HIS A 165 -4.76 -7.96 8.00
CA HIS A 165 -5.09 -8.99 7.01
C HIS A 165 -4.70 -8.47 5.62
N SER A 166 -4.00 -9.29 4.83
CA SER A 166 -3.64 -8.92 3.46
C SER A 166 -4.89 -8.65 2.61
N THR A 167 -4.86 -7.64 1.76
CA THR A 167 -5.95 -7.29 0.83
C THR A 167 -5.36 -6.91 -0.51
N ASP A 168 -6.20 -6.72 -1.54
CA ASP A 168 -5.71 -6.20 -2.83
C ASP A 168 -4.93 -4.87 -2.67
N GLU A 169 -4.00 -4.62 -3.58
CA GLU A 169 -3.06 -3.50 -3.48
C GLU A 169 -3.58 -2.20 -4.12
N TYR A 170 -4.69 -2.26 -4.86
CA TYR A 170 -5.07 -1.19 -5.80
C TYR A 170 -5.53 0.11 -5.13
N ARG A 171 -6.21 0.02 -3.96
CA ARG A 171 -6.63 1.20 -3.18
C ARG A 171 -6.49 0.97 -1.67
N THR A 172 -6.18 2.04 -0.95
CA THR A 172 -6.25 2.08 0.52
C THR A 172 -7.67 2.43 0.96
N SER A 173 -8.26 1.60 1.81
CA SER A 173 -9.58 1.87 2.40
C SER A 173 -9.59 3.14 3.26
N ALA A 174 -10.69 3.87 3.19
CA ALA A 174 -10.96 5.00 4.09
C ALA A 174 -11.04 4.53 5.55
N PRO A 175 -10.70 5.35 6.56
CA PRO A 175 -10.69 4.89 7.95
C PRO A 175 -12.02 4.30 8.44
N LEU A 176 -13.18 4.86 8.08
CA LEU A 176 -14.49 4.27 8.43
C LEU A 176 -14.79 2.99 7.65
N SER A 177 -14.35 2.88 6.40
CA SER A 177 -14.41 1.62 5.64
C SER A 177 -13.58 0.52 6.32
N THR A 178 -12.43 0.88 6.89
CA THR A 178 -11.58 -0.04 7.65
C THR A 178 -12.26 -0.49 8.94
N VAL A 179 -12.97 0.39 9.66
CA VAL A 179 -13.83 -0.01 10.81
C VAL A 179 -14.86 -1.05 10.37
N LYS A 180 -15.62 -0.78 9.30
CA LYS A 180 -16.66 -1.70 8.78
C LYS A 180 -16.12 -3.08 8.41
N THR A 181 -14.84 -3.16 8.04
CA THR A 181 -14.19 -4.41 7.64
C THR A 181 -13.60 -5.17 8.84
N ALA A 182 -13.22 -4.43 9.89
CA ALA A 182 -12.48 -4.86 11.07
C ALA A 182 -11.05 -5.37 10.80
N TYR A 183 -10.52 -5.14 9.60
CA TYR A 183 -9.14 -5.47 9.23
C TYR A 183 -8.63 -4.60 8.08
N GLY A 184 -7.30 -4.59 7.87
CA GLY A 184 -6.63 -3.98 6.73
C GLY A 184 -5.16 -4.41 6.62
N ARG A 185 -4.48 -4.14 5.50
CA ARG A 185 -3.01 -4.31 5.40
C ARG A 185 -2.29 -3.12 6.04
N CYS A 186 -0.96 -3.14 6.08
CA CYS A 186 -0.12 -2.12 6.70
C CYS A 186 -0.49 -0.69 6.26
N GLY A 187 -0.83 -0.47 4.98
CA GLY A 187 -1.29 0.82 4.44
C GLY A 187 -2.60 1.33 5.05
N GLU A 188 -3.63 0.49 5.15
CA GLU A 188 -4.92 0.81 5.78
C GLU A 188 -4.76 1.02 7.29
N GLN A 189 -3.99 0.17 7.98
CA GLN A 189 -3.82 0.27 9.44
C GLN A 189 -3.09 1.55 9.84
N SER A 190 -2.02 1.92 9.12
CA SER A 190 -1.26 3.14 9.42
C SER A 190 -2.02 4.40 9.00
N THR A 191 -2.77 4.37 7.89
CA THR A 191 -3.73 5.44 7.54
C THR A 191 -4.78 5.63 8.62
N PHE A 192 -5.39 4.54 9.07
CA PHE A 192 -6.40 4.51 10.13
C PHE A 192 -5.85 5.07 11.45
N THR A 193 -4.68 4.61 11.87
CA THR A 193 -4.05 5.02 13.13
C THR A 193 -3.66 6.50 13.10
N VAL A 194 -3.08 7.00 12.00
CA VAL A 194 -2.79 8.44 11.86
C VAL A 194 -4.08 9.27 11.88
N ALA A 195 -5.15 8.83 11.20
CA ALA A 195 -6.44 9.51 11.25
C ALA A 195 -7.02 9.56 12.68
N ALA A 196 -6.90 8.46 13.44
CA ALA A 196 -7.32 8.40 14.85
C ALA A 196 -6.51 9.36 15.73
N MET A 197 -5.18 9.35 15.63
CA MET A 197 -4.28 10.26 16.36
C MET A 197 -4.62 11.74 16.07
N ARG A 198 -4.73 12.09 14.79
CA ARG A 198 -5.04 13.46 14.36
C ARG A 198 -6.44 13.91 14.77
N SER A 199 -7.39 12.98 14.93
CA SER A 199 -8.74 13.30 15.39
C SER A 199 -8.76 13.89 16.79
N VAL A 200 -7.86 13.45 17.67
CA VAL A 200 -7.66 13.97 19.04
C VAL A 200 -6.44 14.88 19.14
N GLY A 201 -6.02 15.48 18.02
CA GLY A 201 -5.00 16.51 18.02
C GLY A 201 -3.59 16.02 18.32
N ILE A 202 -3.31 14.72 18.27
CA ILE A 202 -1.95 14.18 18.38
C ILE A 202 -1.27 14.31 17.01
N PRO A 203 -0.12 15.01 16.89
CA PRO A 203 0.57 15.10 15.60
C PRO A 203 1.15 13.75 15.24
N ALA A 204 0.76 13.25 14.07
CA ALA A 204 1.15 11.93 13.61
C ALA A 204 1.44 11.93 12.10
N ARG A 205 2.37 11.07 11.70
CA ARG A 205 2.74 10.83 10.29
C ARG A 205 2.87 9.35 10.03
N GLN A 206 2.58 8.97 8.80
CA GLN A 206 2.76 7.61 8.31
C GLN A 206 4.14 7.51 7.71
N ILE A 207 4.92 6.55 8.19
CA ILE A 207 6.26 6.27 7.69
C ILE A 207 6.20 5.08 6.76
N TYR A 208 6.98 5.14 5.70
CA TYR A 208 7.06 4.12 4.67
C TYR A 208 8.50 3.70 4.41
N THR A 209 8.71 2.41 4.22
CA THR A 209 9.82 1.91 3.40
C THR A 209 9.24 1.56 2.02
N PRO A 210 9.59 2.26 0.93
CA PRO A 210 8.98 2.03 -0.38
C PRO A 210 9.13 0.59 -0.84
N ARG A 211 10.31 0.02 -0.59
CA ARG A 211 10.66 -1.39 -0.80
C ARG A 211 11.76 -1.78 0.18
N TRP A 212 11.65 -2.97 0.76
CA TRP A 212 12.74 -3.55 1.52
C TRP A 212 13.93 -3.86 0.60
N ALA A 213 15.14 -3.61 1.08
CA ALA A 213 16.34 -4.01 0.35
C ALA A 213 16.52 -5.53 0.38
N HIS A 214 16.15 -6.18 1.49
CA HIS A 214 16.50 -7.55 1.83
C HIS A 214 15.41 -8.60 1.60
N THR A 215 14.19 -8.19 1.26
CA THR A 215 13.06 -9.09 0.94
C THR A 215 12.09 -8.39 -0.02
N ASN A 216 11.24 -9.14 -0.70
CA ASN A 216 10.22 -8.58 -1.57
C ASN A 216 9.00 -8.16 -0.74
N ASP A 217 8.94 -6.91 -0.30
CA ASP A 217 7.72 -6.23 0.13
C ASP A 217 8.01 -4.72 0.30
N ASN A 218 6.99 -3.97 0.69
CA ASN A 218 7.08 -2.69 1.38
C ASN A 218 6.56 -2.81 2.81
N HIS A 219 6.66 -1.75 3.60
CA HIS A 219 5.95 -1.69 4.87
C HIS A 219 5.63 -0.25 5.27
N ALA A 220 4.61 -0.10 6.11
CA ALA A 220 4.10 1.19 6.56
C ALA A 220 3.73 1.14 8.05
N TRP A 221 4.17 2.14 8.81
CA TRP A 221 3.88 2.28 10.25
C TRP A 221 3.64 3.75 10.60
N VAL A 222 3.62 4.08 11.90
CA VAL A 222 3.27 5.43 12.38
C VAL A 222 4.39 6.01 13.25
N GLU A 223 4.61 7.31 13.11
CA GLU A 223 5.30 8.12 14.10
C GLU A 223 4.37 9.16 14.72
N VAL A 224 4.54 9.39 16.03
CA VAL A 224 3.86 10.43 16.80
C VAL A 224 4.87 11.45 17.33
N TRP A 225 4.49 12.72 17.33
CA TRP A 225 5.32 13.78 17.86
C TRP A 225 4.99 14.02 19.33
N ILE A 226 5.97 13.84 20.21
CA ILE A 226 5.84 14.03 21.65
C ILE A 226 6.93 15.01 22.10
N ASP A 227 6.52 16.16 22.61
CA ASP A 227 7.39 17.14 23.28
C ASP A 227 8.71 17.48 22.57
N GLY A 228 8.66 17.61 21.23
CA GLY A 228 9.82 17.98 20.42
C GLY A 228 10.38 16.87 19.54
N ASN A 229 10.09 15.60 19.85
CA ASN A 229 10.71 14.45 19.20
C ASN A 229 9.67 13.55 18.52
N TRP A 230 10.09 12.85 17.46
CA TRP A 230 9.29 11.83 16.80
C TRP A 230 9.61 10.46 17.41
N TYR A 231 8.55 9.67 17.63
CA TYR A 231 8.66 8.31 18.14
C TYR A 231 7.82 7.38 17.26
N PHE A 232 8.38 6.23 16.88
CA PHE A 232 7.67 5.26 16.06
C PHE A 232 6.82 4.31 16.91
N MET A 233 5.80 3.73 16.29
CA MET A 233 4.93 2.70 16.86
C MET A 233 4.26 1.88 15.75
N GLY A 234 3.87 0.65 16.09
CA GLY A 234 3.01 -0.18 15.23
C GLY A 234 1.65 0.46 14.97
N ALA A 235 1.02 0.11 13.84
CA ALA A 235 -0.27 0.65 13.43
C ALA A 235 -1.39 -0.36 13.71
N CYS A 236 -2.29 -0.05 14.64
CA CYS A 236 -3.25 -1.02 15.20
C CYS A 236 -2.54 -2.24 15.87
N GLU A 237 -1.25 -2.11 16.14
CA GLU A 237 -0.38 -3.09 16.79
C GLU A 237 0.31 -2.39 17.97
N PRO A 238 -0.43 -2.08 19.04
CA PRO A 238 0.12 -1.37 20.18
C PRO A 238 1.20 -2.22 20.84
N GLU A 239 2.24 -1.55 21.32
CA GLU A 239 3.26 -2.10 22.20
C GLU A 239 3.17 -1.36 23.55
N PRO A 240 3.78 -1.88 24.64
CA PRO A 240 3.72 -1.24 25.96
C PRO A 240 4.32 0.17 26.00
N GLU A 241 5.26 0.47 25.09
CA GLU A 241 6.01 1.72 25.03
C GLU A 241 6.16 2.20 23.58
N LEU A 242 6.57 3.46 23.41
CA LEU A 242 6.94 4.02 22.11
C LEU A 242 8.32 3.52 21.66
N ASN A 243 8.65 3.69 20.37
CA ASN A 243 9.84 3.12 19.73
C ASN A 243 9.91 1.59 19.87
N MET A 244 8.74 0.96 19.74
CA MET A 244 8.60 -0.49 19.75
C MET A 244 7.71 -0.95 18.60
N GLY A 245 8.16 -1.99 17.91
CA GLY A 245 7.41 -2.64 16.84
C GLY A 245 8.20 -3.83 16.28
N TRP A 246 7.52 -4.80 15.71
CA TRP A 246 8.18 -5.98 15.14
C TRP A 246 9.11 -5.63 13.96
N PHE A 247 8.84 -4.51 13.28
CA PHE A 247 9.60 -4.03 12.13
C PHE A 247 10.92 -3.34 12.51
N GLU A 248 11.21 -3.13 13.80
CA GLU A 248 12.42 -2.43 14.25
C GLU A 248 13.71 -3.05 13.68
N SER A 249 13.86 -4.38 13.77
CA SER A 249 15.02 -5.10 13.24
C SER A 249 15.07 -5.09 11.69
N PRO A 250 13.98 -5.39 10.95
CA PRO A 250 13.95 -5.18 9.51
C PRO A 250 14.27 -3.73 9.06
N ALA A 251 13.81 -2.73 9.81
CA ALA A 251 13.99 -1.31 9.51
C ALA A 251 15.47 -0.89 9.52
N THR A 252 16.33 -1.55 10.32
CA THR A 252 17.77 -1.28 10.31
C THR A 252 18.44 -1.60 8.98
N ARG A 253 17.75 -2.33 8.10
CA ARG A 253 18.24 -2.76 6.79
C ARG A 253 17.57 -2.03 5.63
N ALA A 254 16.80 -0.99 5.92
CA ALA A 254 16.17 -0.15 4.91
C ALA A 254 17.22 0.71 4.19
N MET A 255 16.92 1.07 2.94
CA MET A 255 17.72 2.05 2.17
C MET A 255 17.06 3.42 2.15
N LEU A 256 15.77 3.49 2.44
CA LEU A 256 15.03 4.72 2.65
C LEU A 256 13.83 4.41 3.55
N THR A 257 13.64 5.20 4.59
CA THR A 257 12.33 5.38 5.21
C THR A 257 11.94 6.84 5.05
N HIS A 258 10.68 7.11 4.74
CA HIS A 258 10.25 8.46 4.44
C HIS A 258 8.78 8.67 4.73
N HIS A 259 8.36 9.93 4.76
CA HIS A 259 6.95 10.31 4.70
C HIS A 259 6.75 11.52 3.80
N ARG A 260 5.48 11.76 3.46
CA ARG A 260 5.04 12.98 2.77
C ARG A 260 4.22 13.84 3.71
N THR A 261 4.52 15.13 3.77
CA THR A 261 3.73 16.13 4.50
C THR A 261 3.20 17.21 3.57
N TYR A 262 2.01 17.71 3.88
CA TYR A 262 1.34 18.76 3.10
C TYR A 262 2.20 20.03 3.04
N GLY A 263 2.36 20.57 1.84
CA GLY A 263 3.04 21.83 1.60
C GLY A 263 4.51 21.83 1.98
N HIS A 264 5.08 23.04 1.97
CA HIS A 264 6.50 23.24 2.20
C HIS A 264 6.82 23.50 3.67
N ILE A 265 7.24 22.47 4.40
CA ILE A 265 7.68 22.59 5.78
C ILE A 265 9.16 23.01 5.85
N SER A 266 9.52 23.78 6.87
CA SER A 266 10.91 23.97 7.28
C SER A 266 11.24 22.98 8.39
N THR A 267 12.17 22.08 8.12
CA THR A 267 12.63 21.00 9.00
C THR A 267 14.15 20.90 8.96
N SER A 268 14.74 20.29 10.00
CA SER A 268 16.15 19.88 10.03
C SER A 268 16.38 18.49 9.44
N GLU A 269 15.32 17.69 9.31
CA GLU A 269 15.37 16.38 8.63
C GLU A 269 15.64 16.58 7.13
N GLU A 270 16.34 15.63 6.50
CA GLU A 270 16.68 15.70 5.08
C GLU A 270 15.41 15.69 4.20
N ILE A 271 15.34 16.61 3.24
CA ILE A 271 14.27 16.65 2.24
C ILE A 271 14.74 15.88 1.00
N VAL A 272 14.10 14.75 0.73
CA VAL A 272 14.38 13.94 -0.48
C VAL A 272 13.90 14.68 -1.72
N THR A 273 12.65 15.16 -1.69
CA THR A 273 12.07 15.92 -2.79
C THR A 273 10.99 16.87 -2.31
N LYS A 274 10.76 17.90 -3.10
CA LYS A 274 9.78 18.95 -2.84
C LYS A 274 9.04 19.25 -4.12
N ASN A 275 7.73 19.08 -4.12
CA ASN A 275 6.87 19.47 -5.24
C ASN A 275 5.85 20.52 -4.77
N ARG A 276 4.94 20.91 -5.68
CA ARG A 276 3.90 21.90 -5.39
C ARG A 276 3.04 21.55 -4.18
N TYR A 277 2.77 20.28 -3.89
CA TYR A 277 1.74 19.83 -2.96
C TYR A 277 2.29 19.25 -1.66
N TYR A 278 3.46 18.62 -1.70
CA TYR A 278 4.06 17.99 -0.53
C TYR A 278 5.58 18.17 -0.47
N THR A 279 6.10 18.01 0.74
CA THR A 279 7.52 17.76 1.01
C THR A 279 7.69 16.30 1.40
N GLU A 280 8.63 15.62 0.76
CA GLU A 280 9.02 14.26 1.09
C GLU A 280 10.29 14.31 1.93
N ILE A 281 10.23 13.72 3.13
CA ILE A 281 11.27 13.84 4.14
C ILE A 281 11.83 12.46 4.43
N ASN A 282 13.15 12.35 4.44
CA ASN A 282 13.86 11.15 4.83
C ASN A 282 13.88 11.02 6.35
N THR A 283 13.48 9.86 6.85
CA THR A 283 13.45 9.53 8.28
C THR A 283 14.38 8.36 8.61
N LEU A 284 15.21 7.91 7.66
CA LEU A 284 15.99 6.67 7.78
C LEU A 284 16.94 6.68 8.98
N GLU A 285 17.49 7.85 9.33
CA GLU A 285 18.42 7.99 10.47
C GLU A 285 17.82 7.60 11.82
N HIS A 286 16.49 7.59 11.94
CA HIS A 286 15.82 7.12 13.16
C HIS A 286 15.85 5.59 13.30
N TYR A 287 16.12 4.86 12.21
CA TYR A 287 15.93 3.40 12.13
C TYR A 287 17.20 2.63 11.79
N ALA A 288 18.10 3.21 10.98
CA ALA A 288 19.22 2.48 10.40
C ALA A 288 20.51 3.31 10.40
N PRO A 289 21.68 2.67 10.42
CA PRO A 289 22.93 3.31 10.06
C PRO A 289 22.84 3.88 8.63
N THR A 290 23.15 5.16 8.47
CA THR A 290 23.09 5.87 7.20
C THR A 290 24.45 6.37 6.74
N LYS A 291 24.52 6.70 5.46
CA LYS A 291 25.61 7.45 4.86
C LYS A 291 25.04 8.44 3.84
N THR A 292 25.53 9.68 3.90
CA THR A 292 25.28 10.68 2.86
C THR A 292 26.21 10.42 1.68
N ILE A 293 25.62 10.33 0.49
CA ILE A 293 26.33 10.16 -0.78
C ILE A 293 26.08 11.36 -1.69
N TRP A 294 26.96 11.53 -2.68
CA TRP A 294 26.78 12.49 -3.76
C TRP A 294 26.77 11.78 -5.11
N VAL A 295 25.91 12.23 -6.02
CA VAL A 295 25.97 11.84 -7.44
C VAL A 295 26.23 13.08 -8.26
N LYS A 296 27.35 13.09 -8.98
CA LYS A 296 27.69 14.13 -9.95
C LYS A 296 27.37 13.63 -11.35
N VAL A 297 26.53 14.38 -12.05
CA VAL A 297 26.08 14.09 -13.42
C VAL A 297 26.70 15.09 -14.37
N GLN A 298 27.31 14.59 -15.45
CA GLN A 298 27.92 15.40 -16.49
C GLN A 298 27.69 14.78 -17.88
N ASP A 299 27.89 15.57 -18.94
CA ASP A 299 27.95 15.06 -20.31
C ASP A 299 29.36 14.55 -20.70
N GLU A 300 29.51 14.11 -21.95
CA GLU A 300 30.78 13.62 -22.51
C GLU A 300 31.90 14.68 -22.48
N ASP A 301 31.55 15.97 -22.50
CA ASP A 301 32.47 17.10 -22.42
C ASP A 301 32.78 17.51 -20.96
N GLN A 302 32.34 16.71 -19.97
CA GLN A 302 32.47 16.95 -18.54
C GLN A 302 31.71 18.20 -18.05
N THR A 303 30.74 18.68 -18.83
CA THR A 303 29.86 19.77 -18.43
C THR A 303 28.83 19.25 -17.44
N PRO A 304 28.67 19.87 -16.25
CA PRO A 304 27.66 19.44 -15.30
C PRO A 304 26.24 19.57 -15.86
N LEU A 305 25.41 18.55 -15.66
CA LEU A 305 24.04 18.52 -16.16
C LEU A 305 23.04 18.91 -15.07
N LYS A 306 22.50 20.12 -15.17
CA LYS A 306 21.41 20.62 -14.31
C LYS A 306 20.08 19.95 -14.64
N ASP A 307 19.22 19.77 -13.63
CA ASP A 307 17.85 19.25 -13.75
C ASP A 307 17.75 17.81 -14.29
N ALA A 308 18.88 17.10 -14.37
CA ALA A 308 18.93 15.67 -14.65
C ALA A 308 18.23 14.92 -13.52
N VAL A 309 17.36 13.97 -13.87
CA VAL A 309 16.63 13.14 -12.90
C VAL A 309 17.51 11.95 -12.54
N VAL A 310 17.86 11.82 -11.26
CA VAL A 310 18.59 10.71 -10.67
C VAL A 310 17.60 9.83 -9.90
N ASN A 311 17.38 8.62 -10.39
CA ASN A 311 16.55 7.60 -9.76
C ASN A 311 17.44 6.61 -9.00
N PHE A 312 17.16 6.43 -7.71
CA PHE A 312 17.78 5.41 -6.88
C PHE A 312 16.90 4.17 -6.85
N GLN A 313 17.44 3.03 -7.25
CA GLN A 313 16.68 1.81 -7.53
C GLN A 313 17.13 0.62 -6.68
N LEU A 314 16.16 -0.20 -6.27
CA LEU A 314 16.37 -1.48 -5.61
C LEU A 314 15.78 -2.65 -6.41
N PRO A 315 16.45 -3.83 -6.42
CA PRO A 315 15.84 -5.05 -6.89
C PRO A 315 14.77 -5.54 -5.91
N ASN A 316 13.51 -5.46 -6.33
CA ASN A 316 12.36 -5.93 -5.55
C ASN A 316 11.26 -6.39 -6.53
N PHE A 317 10.59 -7.51 -6.24
CA PHE A 317 9.65 -8.17 -7.15
C PHE A 317 10.20 -8.43 -8.57
N ALA A 318 11.49 -8.74 -8.67
CA ALA A 318 12.22 -8.83 -9.95
C ALA A 318 12.11 -7.57 -10.84
N GLU A 319 12.00 -6.40 -10.22
CA GLU A 319 12.03 -5.08 -10.85
C GLU A 319 13.20 -4.24 -10.30
N PHE A 320 13.60 -3.19 -11.02
CA PHE A 320 14.42 -2.11 -10.45
C PHE A 320 13.51 -0.95 -10.04
N TYR A 321 12.99 -1.02 -8.81
CA TYR A 321 12.01 -0.07 -8.30
C TYR A 321 12.67 1.21 -7.78
N ASN A 322 12.17 2.38 -8.20
CA ASN A 322 12.68 3.69 -7.73
C ASN A 322 12.25 3.94 -6.27
N ILE A 323 13.21 3.96 -5.33
CA ILE A 323 12.96 4.38 -3.95
C ILE A 323 12.97 5.91 -3.80
N ALA A 324 13.73 6.61 -4.65
CA ALA A 324 13.78 8.07 -4.69
C ALA A 324 14.10 8.57 -6.10
N SER A 325 13.58 9.75 -6.46
CA SER A 325 13.84 10.44 -7.71
C SER A 325 14.14 11.92 -7.43
N ILE A 326 15.38 12.33 -7.66
CA ILE A 326 15.89 13.67 -7.28
C ILE A 326 16.45 14.36 -8.52
N ARG A 327 16.35 15.70 -8.61
CA ARG A 327 16.92 16.48 -9.71
C ARG A 327 18.25 17.12 -9.30
N THR A 328 19.23 17.08 -10.19
CA THR A 328 20.53 17.74 -9.98
C THR A 328 20.40 19.26 -9.90
N ASN A 329 21.26 19.86 -9.08
CA ASN A 329 21.38 21.31 -8.98
C ASN A 329 22.14 21.91 -10.19
N ASN A 330 22.46 23.22 -10.14
CA ASN A 330 23.19 23.91 -11.20
C ASN A 330 24.59 23.33 -11.47
N ASP A 331 25.20 22.65 -10.49
CA ASP A 331 26.53 22.04 -10.58
C ASP A 331 26.45 20.55 -10.96
N GLY A 332 25.28 20.08 -11.39
CA GLY A 332 25.06 18.69 -11.77
C GLY A 332 25.11 17.71 -10.59
N ILE A 333 24.97 18.20 -9.36
CA ILE A 333 25.14 17.38 -8.15
C ILE A 333 23.81 17.20 -7.42
N ILE A 334 23.63 16.03 -6.83
CA ILE A 334 22.64 15.77 -5.77
C ILE A 334 23.37 15.28 -4.51
N GLU A 335 22.69 15.44 -3.38
CA GLU A 335 23.02 14.85 -2.09
C GLU A 335 21.87 13.92 -1.69
N PHE A 336 22.18 12.74 -1.14
CA PHE A 336 21.17 11.79 -0.69
C PHE A 336 21.69 10.94 0.47
N THR A 337 20.92 10.84 1.54
CA THR A 337 21.24 10.00 2.70
C THR A 337 20.51 8.66 2.59
N THR A 338 21.26 7.56 2.64
CA THR A 338 20.73 6.20 2.40
C THR A 338 21.40 5.16 3.30
N GLY A 339 20.82 3.96 3.34
CA GLY A 339 21.37 2.82 4.09
C GLY A 339 22.66 2.25 3.46
N LEU A 340 23.37 1.44 4.24
CA LEU A 340 24.68 0.87 3.87
C LEU A 340 24.58 -0.40 2.98
N GLY A 341 23.88 -0.28 1.85
CA GLY A 341 23.74 -1.32 0.84
C GLY A 341 24.15 -0.85 -0.56
N ASP A 342 23.83 -1.64 -1.58
CA ASP A 342 24.04 -1.24 -2.97
C ASP A 342 22.75 -0.66 -3.55
N LEU A 343 22.89 0.39 -4.37
CA LEU A 343 21.81 0.97 -5.18
C LEU A 343 22.13 0.82 -6.66
N MET A 344 21.10 0.71 -7.49
CA MET A 344 21.23 1.01 -8.92
C MET A 344 20.87 2.48 -9.12
N VAL A 345 21.73 3.26 -9.77
CA VAL A 345 21.51 4.68 -10.06
C VAL A 345 21.21 4.83 -11.54
N GLN A 346 19.99 5.25 -11.85
CA GLN A 346 19.60 5.62 -13.20
C GLN A 346 19.57 7.14 -13.32
N VAL A 347 20.21 7.69 -14.35
CA VAL A 347 20.13 9.11 -14.68
C VAL A 347 19.33 9.28 -15.97
N ILE A 348 18.50 10.33 -16.01
CA ILE A 348 17.71 10.74 -17.18
C ILE A 348 17.88 12.23 -17.41
N HIS A 349 18.35 12.63 -18.59
CA HIS A 349 18.45 14.05 -18.98
C HIS A 349 18.22 14.19 -20.48
N ASN A 350 17.27 15.03 -20.90
CA ASN A 350 16.95 15.28 -22.33
C ASN A 350 16.82 14.02 -23.20
N GLN A 351 16.10 13.00 -22.70
CA GLN A 351 15.92 11.69 -23.36
C GLN A 351 17.21 10.87 -23.53
N GLN A 352 18.27 11.21 -22.80
CA GLN A 352 19.47 10.39 -22.64
C GLN A 352 19.49 9.76 -21.25
N TYR A 353 20.24 8.69 -21.11
CA TYR A 353 20.20 7.83 -19.93
C TYR A 353 21.60 7.52 -19.40
N ALA A 354 21.69 6.97 -18.20
CA ALA A 354 22.86 6.25 -17.74
C ALA A 354 22.44 5.32 -16.61
N TRP A 355 23.16 4.22 -16.42
CA TRP A 355 22.93 3.31 -15.29
C TRP A 355 24.28 2.93 -14.69
N GLU A 356 24.42 3.16 -13.40
CA GLU A 356 25.61 2.77 -12.66
C GLU A 356 25.22 2.11 -11.35
N LYS A 357 25.94 1.06 -10.97
CA LYS A 357 25.81 0.48 -9.63
C LYS A 357 26.55 1.37 -8.63
N LEU A 358 25.92 1.64 -7.50
CA LEU A 358 26.49 2.39 -6.39
C LEU A 358 26.63 1.52 -5.12
N PRO A 359 27.84 1.04 -4.80
CA PRO A 359 28.14 0.44 -3.51
C PRO A 359 28.31 1.54 -2.44
N VAL A 360 27.23 1.83 -1.69
CA VAL A 360 27.20 2.94 -0.71
C VAL A 360 28.31 2.84 0.34
N PRO A 361 28.60 1.67 0.95
CA PRO A 361 29.64 1.58 1.98
C PRO A 361 31.02 2.06 1.51
N GLU A 362 31.35 1.84 0.23
CA GLU A 362 32.68 2.05 -0.35
C GLU A 362 32.79 3.37 -1.12
N THR A 363 31.66 3.99 -1.48
CA THR A 363 31.63 5.14 -2.38
C THR A 363 31.02 6.37 -1.70
N ASP A 364 31.74 7.48 -1.68
CA ASP A 364 31.21 8.76 -1.19
C ASP A 364 30.55 9.55 -2.34
N THR A 365 31.20 9.60 -3.49
CA THR A 365 30.70 10.31 -4.68
C THR A 365 30.71 9.41 -5.90
N LEU A 366 29.57 9.25 -6.55
CA LEU A 366 29.43 8.59 -7.84
C LEU A 366 29.47 9.62 -8.97
N LEU A 367 30.35 9.41 -9.95
CA LEU A 367 30.36 10.19 -11.18
C LEU A 367 29.59 9.43 -12.26
N VAL A 368 28.56 10.07 -12.85
CA VAL A 368 27.77 9.50 -13.94
C VAL A 368 27.87 10.40 -15.17
N THR A 369 28.39 9.84 -16.25
CA THR A 369 28.45 10.52 -17.55
C THR A 369 27.28 10.10 -18.42
N VAL A 370 26.47 11.07 -18.86
CA VAL A 370 25.35 10.85 -19.78
C VAL A 370 25.83 11.08 -21.21
N SER A 371 25.65 10.08 -22.07
CA SER A 371 26.06 10.10 -23.48
C SER A 371 24.88 9.95 -24.44
N ASN A 372 25.07 10.32 -25.71
CA ASN A 372 24.06 10.15 -26.76
C ASN A 372 23.72 8.67 -27.06
N ASN A 373 24.62 7.72 -26.76
CA ASN A 373 24.49 6.28 -27.04
C ASN A 373 24.22 5.44 -25.77
N SER A 374 23.66 6.05 -24.75
CA SER A 374 23.53 5.43 -23.44
C SER A 374 22.35 4.44 -23.31
N MET A 375 21.42 4.43 -24.26
CA MET A 375 20.38 3.39 -24.32
C MET A 375 21.00 2.02 -24.65
N PRO A 376 20.70 0.97 -23.89
CA PRO A 376 21.17 -0.37 -24.19
C PRO A 376 20.62 -0.85 -25.54
N ALA A 377 21.51 -1.28 -26.45
CA ALA A 377 21.09 -1.91 -27.69
C ALA A 377 20.36 -3.23 -27.43
N ALA A 378 19.46 -3.63 -28.32
CA ALA A 378 18.84 -4.96 -28.27
C ALA A 378 19.92 -6.07 -28.22
N GLY A 379 19.73 -7.06 -27.34
CA GLY A 379 20.70 -8.10 -27.04
C GLY A 379 21.68 -7.75 -25.91
N THR A 380 21.72 -6.49 -25.44
CA THR A 380 22.55 -6.11 -24.30
C THR A 380 22.11 -6.85 -23.03
N LEU A 381 23.08 -7.38 -22.30
CA LEU A 381 22.89 -8.05 -21.02
C LEU A 381 23.63 -7.28 -19.91
N ARG A 382 22.98 -7.08 -18.78
CA ARG A 382 23.57 -6.53 -17.56
C ARG A 382 23.31 -7.43 -16.38
N GLU A 383 24.34 -7.72 -15.59
CA GLU A 383 24.25 -8.58 -14.42
C GLU A 383 24.90 -7.89 -13.23
N PHE A 384 24.23 -7.92 -12.09
CA PHE A 384 24.72 -7.28 -10.87
C PHE A 384 24.39 -8.14 -9.65
N LEU A 385 25.36 -8.26 -8.75
CA LEU A 385 25.10 -8.58 -7.34
C LEU A 385 24.80 -7.26 -6.62
N ILE A 386 23.63 -7.14 -6.00
CA ILE A 386 23.20 -5.99 -5.21
C ILE A 386 23.18 -6.41 -3.74
N ASN A 387 24.16 -5.93 -2.98
CA ASN A 387 24.28 -6.19 -1.55
C ASN A 387 23.23 -5.41 -0.76
N THR A 388 22.77 -6.00 0.35
CA THR A 388 21.83 -5.34 1.26
C THR A 388 22.52 -4.96 2.56
N PRO A 389 22.02 -3.94 3.28
CA PRO A 389 22.57 -3.60 4.57
C PRO A 389 22.50 -4.79 5.54
N GLN A 390 23.54 -4.90 6.37
CA GLN A 390 23.57 -5.87 7.45
C GLN A 390 22.64 -5.41 8.59
N PRO A 391 21.96 -6.33 9.28
CA PRO A 391 21.17 -6.00 10.46
C PRO A 391 22.04 -5.38 11.57
N SER A 392 21.54 -4.37 12.26
CA SER A 392 22.17 -3.78 13.44
C SER A 392 21.38 -4.07 14.72
N SER A 393 21.98 -3.79 15.88
CA SER A 393 21.30 -3.94 17.17
C SER A 393 20.15 -2.94 17.31
N THR A 394 19.04 -3.41 17.88
CA THR A 394 17.86 -2.63 18.27
C THR A 394 17.89 -2.34 19.77
N GLU A 395 17.01 -1.46 20.26
CA GLU A 395 16.92 -1.18 21.70
C GLU A 395 16.50 -2.44 22.49
N ASP A 396 16.95 -2.54 23.74
CA ASP A 396 16.55 -3.63 24.64
C ASP A 396 15.23 -3.30 25.33
N HIS A 397 14.18 -3.99 24.90
CA HIS A 397 12.82 -3.87 25.44
C HIS A 397 12.50 -4.90 26.52
N SER A 398 13.50 -5.46 27.20
CA SER A 398 13.31 -6.49 28.24
C SER A 398 12.58 -6.00 29.49
N ASN A 399 12.64 -4.69 29.79
CA ASN A 399 12.12 -4.11 31.04
C ASN A 399 10.66 -3.61 30.98
N VAL A 400 9.95 -3.82 29.86
CA VAL A 400 8.57 -3.34 29.69
C VAL A 400 7.54 -4.30 30.30
N ASP A 401 6.35 -3.80 30.66
CA ASP A 401 5.25 -4.64 31.15
C ASP A 401 4.61 -5.46 30.02
N ARG A 402 5.18 -6.64 29.74
CA ARG A 402 4.66 -7.57 28.73
C ARG A 402 3.37 -8.25 29.18
N THR A 403 3.23 -8.57 30.48
CA THR A 403 2.09 -9.33 30.98
C THR A 403 0.81 -8.50 31.02
N GLY A 404 0.86 -7.28 31.57
CA GLY A 404 -0.28 -6.37 31.57
C GLY A 404 -0.67 -5.95 30.15
N HIS A 405 0.32 -5.72 29.29
CA HIS A 405 0.07 -5.44 27.88
C HIS A 405 -0.63 -6.60 27.15
N ALA A 406 -0.18 -7.84 27.34
CA ALA A 406 -0.83 -9.01 26.78
C ALA A 406 -2.30 -9.12 27.23
N GLN A 407 -2.59 -8.90 28.52
CA GLN A 407 -3.98 -8.88 29.02
C GLN A 407 -4.83 -7.81 28.32
N ARG A 408 -4.25 -6.63 28.09
CA ARG A 408 -4.91 -5.52 27.40
C ARG A 408 -5.21 -5.84 25.93
N LEU A 409 -4.27 -6.48 25.22
CA LEU A 409 -4.51 -6.95 23.84
C LEU A 409 -5.68 -7.94 23.77
N LYS A 410 -5.75 -8.88 24.74
CA LYS A 410 -6.85 -9.85 24.83
C LYS A 410 -8.21 -9.17 25.03
N GLN A 411 -8.26 -8.12 25.86
CA GLN A 411 -9.47 -7.31 26.02
C GLN A 411 -9.85 -6.62 24.72
N GLY A 412 -8.88 -6.02 24.01
CA GLY A 412 -9.14 -5.36 22.73
C GLY A 412 -9.63 -6.32 21.65
N ASP A 413 -9.07 -7.53 21.59
CA ASP A 413 -9.56 -8.59 20.71
C ASP A 413 -11.00 -8.99 21.03
N SER A 414 -11.37 -9.08 22.31
CA SER A 414 -12.74 -9.38 22.73
C SER A 414 -13.73 -8.32 22.28
N ILE A 415 -13.37 -7.03 22.37
CA ILE A 415 -14.20 -5.91 21.88
C ILE A 415 -14.40 -6.02 20.36
N ARG A 416 -13.30 -6.26 19.62
CA ARG A 416 -13.35 -6.40 18.16
C ARG A 416 -14.20 -7.60 17.74
N ASN A 417 -14.04 -8.74 18.41
CA ASN A 417 -14.79 -9.96 18.10
C ASN A 417 -16.28 -9.81 18.43
N ALA A 418 -16.63 -9.08 19.48
CA ALA A 418 -18.02 -8.72 19.77
C ALA A 418 -18.63 -7.80 18.69
N TYR A 419 -17.84 -6.93 18.07
CA TYR A 419 -18.28 -6.18 16.89
C TYR A 419 -18.45 -7.08 15.67
N VAL A 420 -17.46 -7.94 15.36
CA VAL A 420 -17.52 -8.84 14.20
C VAL A 420 -18.67 -9.86 14.30
N SER A 421 -19.05 -10.27 15.51
CA SER A 421 -20.19 -11.18 15.72
C SER A 421 -21.55 -10.53 15.43
N THR A 422 -21.62 -9.21 15.25
CA THR A 422 -22.83 -8.50 14.79
C THR A 422 -23.03 -8.59 13.28
N PHE A 423 -22.03 -9.11 12.55
CA PHE A 423 -22.15 -9.31 11.11
C PHE A 423 -23.10 -10.47 10.83
N ILE A 424 -23.75 -10.43 9.66
CA ILE A 424 -24.74 -11.42 9.27
C ILE A 424 -24.17 -12.85 9.30
N ASP A 425 -24.91 -13.76 9.91
CA ASP A 425 -24.57 -15.18 9.99
C ASP A 425 -25.13 -15.99 8.80
N SER A 426 -24.67 -17.23 8.64
CA SER A 426 -25.08 -18.10 7.54
C SER A 426 -26.55 -18.52 7.60
N LEU A 427 -27.16 -18.64 8.79
CA LEU A 427 -28.58 -19.01 8.92
C LEU A 427 -29.48 -17.85 8.49
N THR A 428 -29.15 -16.62 8.91
CA THR A 428 -29.84 -15.41 8.48
C THR A 428 -29.68 -15.20 6.98
N SER A 429 -28.47 -15.40 6.45
CA SER A 429 -28.19 -15.33 5.01
C SER A 429 -29.02 -16.35 4.21
N LEU A 430 -29.13 -17.60 4.71
CA LEU A 430 -29.94 -18.66 4.10
C LEU A 430 -31.42 -18.31 4.09
N LYS A 431 -31.92 -17.73 5.20
CA LYS A 431 -33.31 -17.27 5.28
C LYS A 431 -33.59 -16.20 4.22
N ILE A 432 -32.74 -15.18 4.12
CA ILE A 432 -32.88 -14.12 3.11
C ILE A 432 -32.85 -14.71 1.69
N SER A 433 -31.93 -15.64 1.41
CA SER A 433 -31.87 -16.26 0.08
C SER A 433 -33.13 -17.05 -0.26
N ASN A 434 -33.75 -17.71 0.72
CA ASN A 434 -35.01 -18.43 0.51
C ASN A 434 -36.19 -17.46 0.31
N ASP A 435 -36.26 -16.41 1.14
CA ASP A 435 -37.32 -15.39 1.06
C ASP A 435 -37.29 -14.64 -0.29
N LEU A 436 -36.09 -14.42 -0.83
CA LEU A 436 -35.86 -13.77 -2.13
C LEU A 436 -35.81 -14.77 -3.31
N GLU A 437 -35.88 -16.08 -3.04
CA GLU A 437 -35.76 -17.16 -4.03
C GLU A 437 -34.53 -17.00 -4.95
N ILE A 438 -33.36 -16.84 -4.34
CA ILE A 438 -32.04 -16.70 -4.98
C ILE A 438 -31.07 -17.78 -4.49
N ASP A 439 -29.95 -17.98 -5.20
CA ASP A 439 -28.98 -19.05 -4.87
C ASP A 439 -28.41 -18.89 -3.44
N PRO A 440 -28.64 -19.87 -2.54
CA PRO A 440 -28.20 -19.76 -1.15
C PRO A 440 -26.68 -19.74 -0.98
N THR A 441 -25.94 -20.53 -1.76
CA THR A 441 -24.48 -20.68 -1.63
C THR A 441 -23.77 -19.39 -2.00
N GLN A 442 -24.17 -18.80 -3.14
CA GLN A 442 -23.68 -17.53 -3.63
C GLN A 442 -24.07 -16.41 -2.66
N THR A 443 -25.32 -16.39 -2.18
CA THR A 443 -25.81 -15.35 -1.25
C THR A 443 -25.04 -15.36 0.08
N ILE A 444 -24.82 -16.54 0.68
CA ILE A 444 -24.00 -16.69 1.90
C ILE A 444 -22.59 -16.18 1.66
N THR A 445 -22.00 -16.49 0.49
CA THR A 445 -20.65 -16.03 0.13
C THR A 445 -20.59 -14.51 0.03
N LEU A 446 -21.55 -13.90 -0.69
CA LEU A 446 -21.65 -12.45 -0.87
C LEU A 446 -21.80 -11.72 0.48
N PHE A 447 -22.68 -12.22 1.35
CA PHE A 447 -22.87 -11.65 2.68
C PHE A 447 -21.62 -11.77 3.55
N LYS A 448 -20.98 -12.95 3.58
CA LYS A 448 -19.72 -13.15 4.33
C LYS A 448 -18.63 -12.17 3.87
N GLN A 449 -18.50 -11.97 2.55
CA GLN A 449 -17.51 -11.06 1.96
C GLN A 449 -17.82 -9.58 2.21
N SER A 450 -19.09 -9.22 2.43
CA SER A 450 -19.53 -7.83 2.67
C SER A 450 -19.22 -7.29 4.06
N ARG A 451 -18.94 -8.17 5.04
CA ARG A 451 -18.56 -7.78 6.42
C ARG A 451 -19.59 -6.80 7.01
N GLY A 452 -19.17 -5.69 7.62
CA GLY A 452 -20.07 -4.68 8.19
C GLY A 452 -20.94 -3.93 7.17
N ASN A 453 -20.81 -4.19 5.86
CA ASN A 453 -21.67 -3.62 4.82
C ASN A 453 -22.84 -4.53 4.42
N TRP A 454 -23.04 -5.64 5.13
CA TRP A 454 -24.07 -6.63 4.81
C TRP A 454 -25.48 -6.06 4.73
N ASP A 455 -25.81 -5.05 5.53
CA ASP A 455 -27.14 -4.43 5.51
C ASP A 455 -27.38 -3.68 4.20
N ILE A 456 -26.36 -3.06 3.62
CA ILE A 456 -26.45 -2.42 2.29
C ILE A 456 -26.66 -3.47 1.21
N ILE A 457 -25.96 -4.61 1.29
CA ILE A 457 -26.16 -5.73 0.36
C ILE A 457 -27.57 -6.28 0.46
N LYS A 458 -28.10 -6.41 1.68
CA LYS A 458 -29.49 -6.83 1.92
C LYS A 458 -30.48 -5.86 1.30
N GLN A 459 -30.36 -4.55 1.59
CA GLN A 459 -31.22 -3.51 1.01
C GLN A 459 -31.18 -3.52 -0.52
N PHE A 460 -29.99 -3.68 -1.11
CA PHE A 460 -29.85 -3.79 -2.56
C PHE A 460 -30.55 -5.04 -3.12
N LEU A 461 -30.37 -6.20 -2.51
CA LEU A 461 -31.04 -7.43 -2.95
C LEU A 461 -32.57 -7.33 -2.82
N GLU A 462 -33.08 -6.78 -1.71
CA GLU A 462 -34.51 -6.53 -1.51
C GLU A 462 -35.11 -5.59 -2.58
N TYR A 463 -34.32 -4.63 -3.05
CA TYR A 463 -34.69 -3.72 -4.13
C TYR A 463 -34.60 -4.38 -5.52
N ALA A 464 -33.49 -5.03 -5.84
CA ALA A 464 -33.12 -5.42 -7.19
C ALA A 464 -33.66 -6.81 -7.61
N VAL A 465 -33.80 -7.75 -6.67
CA VAL A 465 -34.28 -9.12 -6.95
C VAL A 465 -35.70 -9.12 -7.54
N PRO A 466 -36.68 -8.33 -7.03
CA PRO A 466 -38.01 -8.25 -7.64
C PRO A 466 -38.01 -7.76 -9.10
N ILE A 467 -36.96 -7.05 -9.52
CA ILE A 467 -36.81 -6.51 -10.87
C ILE A 467 -36.06 -7.50 -11.76
N ASP A 468 -34.87 -7.93 -11.34
CA ASP A 468 -34.01 -8.88 -12.08
C ASP A 468 -33.03 -9.59 -11.12
N LYS A 469 -33.42 -10.81 -10.70
CA LYS A 469 -32.63 -11.66 -9.80
C LYS A 469 -31.22 -11.94 -10.32
N GLN A 470 -31.09 -12.24 -11.61
CA GLN A 470 -29.82 -12.66 -12.20
C GLN A 470 -28.86 -11.48 -12.30
N LYS A 471 -29.34 -10.31 -12.71
CA LYS A 471 -28.54 -9.09 -12.79
C LYS A 471 -28.11 -8.60 -11.41
N ALA A 472 -28.98 -8.70 -10.40
CA ALA A 472 -28.65 -8.33 -9.02
C ALA A 472 -27.45 -9.15 -8.49
N LEU A 473 -27.53 -10.47 -8.57
CA LEU A 473 -26.43 -11.35 -8.15
C LEU A 473 -25.16 -11.16 -8.99
N THR A 474 -25.32 -10.91 -10.30
CA THR A 474 -24.19 -10.67 -11.21
C THR A 474 -23.44 -9.39 -10.85
N LEU A 475 -24.16 -8.29 -10.55
CA LEU A 475 -23.55 -7.02 -10.15
C LEU A 475 -22.72 -7.18 -8.87
N LEU A 476 -23.25 -7.85 -7.86
CA LEU A 476 -22.51 -8.09 -6.61
C LEU A 476 -21.32 -9.02 -6.80
N SER A 477 -21.39 -9.94 -7.76
CA SER A 477 -20.35 -10.94 -8.00
C SER A 477 -19.20 -10.42 -8.86
N VAL A 478 -19.43 -9.42 -9.71
CA VAL A 478 -18.43 -8.91 -10.65
C VAL A 478 -17.50 -7.86 -10.04
N ILE A 479 -17.89 -7.25 -8.92
CA ILE A 479 -17.06 -6.32 -8.16
C ILE A 479 -16.07 -7.05 -7.24
N SER A 480 -14.99 -6.37 -6.83
CA SER A 480 -14.00 -6.96 -5.94
C SER A 480 -14.57 -7.24 -4.54
N ASP A 481 -13.92 -8.13 -3.78
CA ASP A 481 -14.27 -8.38 -2.39
C ASP A 481 -14.15 -7.10 -1.54
N LYS A 482 -13.18 -6.23 -1.83
CA LYS A 482 -13.00 -4.96 -1.13
C LYS A 482 -14.18 -4.00 -1.41
N ASP A 483 -14.69 -3.98 -2.64
CA ASP A 483 -15.83 -3.13 -3.01
C ASP A 483 -17.14 -3.57 -2.33
N ARG A 484 -17.34 -4.87 -2.11
CA ARG A 484 -18.52 -5.37 -1.36
C ARG A 484 -18.59 -4.84 0.08
N ARG A 485 -17.44 -4.46 0.65
CA ARG A 485 -17.30 -4.03 2.06
C ARG A 485 -17.54 -2.55 2.30
N ASP A 486 -17.56 -1.71 1.26
CA ASP A 486 -17.71 -0.27 1.45
C ASP A 486 -18.47 0.49 0.35
N THR A 487 -19.08 -0.22 -0.60
CA THR A 487 -19.94 0.39 -1.61
C THR A 487 -21.32 0.74 -1.03
N PRO A 488 -21.78 2.00 -1.16
CA PRO A 488 -23.10 2.41 -0.68
C PRO A 488 -24.22 1.99 -1.65
N LEU A 489 -25.46 1.94 -1.13
CA LEU A 489 -26.64 1.49 -1.86
C LEU A 489 -26.84 2.23 -3.19
N GLU A 490 -26.67 3.55 -3.17
CA GLU A 490 -26.86 4.43 -4.34
C GLU A 490 -25.99 4.04 -5.54
N VAL A 491 -24.80 3.48 -5.31
CA VAL A 491 -23.91 2.99 -6.37
C VAL A 491 -24.46 1.70 -6.96
N PHE A 492 -24.93 0.78 -6.12
CA PHE A 492 -25.53 -0.46 -6.61
C PHE A 492 -26.81 -0.20 -7.41
N THR A 493 -27.68 0.67 -6.92
CA THR A 493 -28.93 1.03 -7.61
C THR A 493 -28.63 1.76 -8.93
N ASP A 494 -27.73 2.74 -8.94
CA ASP A 494 -27.38 3.47 -10.16
C ASP A 494 -26.89 2.54 -11.28
N HIS A 495 -25.99 1.61 -10.95
CA HIS A 495 -25.45 0.69 -11.94
C HIS A 495 -26.44 -0.41 -12.33
N PHE A 496 -27.29 -0.84 -11.40
CA PHE A 496 -28.38 -1.76 -11.71
C PHE A 496 -29.39 -1.11 -12.65
N ASP A 497 -29.88 0.09 -12.37
CA ASP A 497 -30.94 0.73 -13.14
C ASP A 497 -30.46 1.19 -14.52
N HIS A 498 -29.23 1.70 -14.61
CA HIS A 498 -28.74 2.36 -15.82
C HIS A 498 -27.80 1.50 -16.67
N SER A 499 -27.65 0.20 -16.37
CA SER A 499 -26.94 -0.75 -17.23
C SER A 499 -27.92 -1.65 -17.99
N ILE A 500 -28.15 -1.37 -19.27
CA ILE A 500 -29.10 -2.13 -20.11
C ILE A 500 -28.33 -2.83 -21.23
N ASN A 501 -28.65 -4.10 -21.49
CA ASN A 501 -28.07 -4.87 -22.59
C ASN A 501 -28.95 -4.79 -23.85
N GLU A 502 -29.16 -3.58 -24.39
CA GLU A 502 -30.10 -3.34 -25.50
C GLU A 502 -29.68 -4.05 -26.81
N GLU A 503 -28.38 -4.24 -27.03
CA GLU A 503 -27.83 -4.80 -28.27
C GLU A 503 -27.57 -6.32 -28.23
N ASN A 504 -28.07 -7.03 -27.20
CA ASN A 504 -27.79 -8.45 -26.97
C ASN A 504 -26.28 -8.77 -27.01
N ILE A 505 -25.47 -7.88 -26.43
CA ILE A 505 -24.04 -8.06 -26.25
C ILE A 505 -23.81 -9.36 -25.47
N ASP A 506 -22.75 -10.09 -25.82
CA ASP A 506 -22.35 -11.30 -25.10
C ASP A 506 -22.44 -11.10 -23.58
N PRO A 507 -23.13 -11.98 -22.82
CA PRO A 507 -23.36 -11.78 -21.40
C PRO A 507 -22.07 -11.61 -20.57
N LYS A 508 -20.94 -12.21 -20.99
CA LYS A 508 -19.66 -12.02 -20.31
C LYS A 508 -19.06 -10.64 -20.59
N ILE A 509 -19.24 -10.13 -21.82
CA ILE A 509 -18.82 -8.76 -22.15
C ILE A 509 -19.70 -7.74 -21.40
N PHE A 510 -21.02 -7.91 -21.42
CA PHE A 510 -21.95 -7.03 -20.71
C PHE A 510 -21.64 -6.97 -19.22
N ARG A 511 -21.51 -8.13 -18.55
CA ARG A 511 -21.25 -8.15 -17.10
C ARG A 511 -19.92 -7.48 -16.75
N SER A 512 -18.85 -7.73 -17.51
CA SER A 512 -17.50 -7.28 -17.17
C SER A 512 -17.23 -5.83 -17.58
N TYR A 513 -17.85 -5.35 -18.66
CA TYR A 513 -17.45 -4.11 -19.32
C TYR A 513 -18.59 -3.11 -19.52
N ILE A 514 -19.79 -3.38 -18.99
CA ILE A 514 -20.88 -2.42 -18.91
C ILE A 514 -21.49 -2.42 -17.51
N LEU A 515 -21.91 -3.58 -16.99
CA LEU A 515 -22.56 -3.71 -15.68
C LEU A 515 -21.59 -3.47 -14.52
N ASN A 516 -20.33 -3.93 -14.66
CA ASN A 516 -19.34 -3.78 -13.60
C ASN A 516 -19.03 -2.29 -13.34
N PRO A 517 -19.33 -1.76 -12.13
CA PRO A 517 -19.01 -0.38 -11.78
C PRO A 517 -17.50 -0.12 -11.68
N ARG A 518 -16.71 -1.17 -11.46
CA ARG A 518 -15.24 -1.13 -11.35
C ARG A 518 -14.61 -0.97 -12.74
N ILE A 519 -13.80 0.08 -12.89
CA ILE A 519 -13.07 0.40 -14.12
C ILE A 519 -11.57 0.11 -13.94
N ALA A 520 -10.97 0.68 -12.90
CA ALA A 520 -9.54 0.56 -12.56
C ALA A 520 -9.36 0.60 -11.02
N ASN A 521 -8.47 1.44 -10.51
CA ASN A 521 -8.12 1.53 -9.09
C ASN A 521 -8.93 2.58 -8.29
N GLU A 522 -10.02 3.10 -8.84
CA GLU A 522 -10.84 4.13 -8.19
C GLU A 522 -11.63 3.62 -6.97
N LYS A 523 -12.38 4.47 -6.30
CA LYS A 523 -13.54 4.05 -5.51
C LYS A 523 -14.74 4.05 -6.44
N ILE A 524 -15.48 2.94 -6.52
CA ILE A 524 -16.67 2.91 -7.38
C ILE A 524 -17.69 3.94 -6.90
N SER A 525 -18.35 4.58 -7.85
CA SER A 525 -19.31 5.67 -7.63
C SER A 525 -20.52 5.54 -8.54
N ALA A 526 -21.62 6.20 -8.15
CA ALA A 526 -22.85 6.30 -8.91
C ALA A 526 -22.65 7.34 -10.02
N TYR A 527 -22.19 6.92 -11.19
CA TYR A 527 -21.85 7.83 -12.28
C TYR A 527 -22.82 7.73 -13.46
N LYS A 528 -23.61 6.67 -13.61
CA LYS A 528 -24.35 6.42 -14.85
C LYS A 528 -25.52 7.38 -15.03
N ALA A 529 -26.35 7.56 -14.01
CA ALA A 529 -27.44 8.54 -14.04
C ALA A 529 -26.89 9.94 -14.33
N PHE A 530 -25.89 10.36 -13.55
CA PHE A 530 -25.27 11.67 -13.69
C PHE A 530 -24.72 11.92 -15.10
N ILE A 531 -23.99 10.95 -15.68
CA ILE A 531 -23.43 11.08 -17.02
C ILE A 531 -24.53 11.14 -18.08
N ARG A 532 -25.59 10.34 -17.93
CA ARG A 532 -26.73 10.34 -18.84
C ARG A 532 -27.49 11.66 -18.81
N ASP A 533 -27.60 12.30 -17.66
CA ASP A 533 -28.22 13.63 -17.54
C ASP A 533 -27.30 14.75 -18.04
N TYR A 534 -25.97 14.55 -17.98
CA TYR A 534 -24.98 15.53 -18.39
C TYR A 534 -24.91 15.73 -19.92
N PHE A 535 -25.11 14.66 -20.70
CA PHE A 535 -25.05 14.70 -22.16
C PHE A 535 -26.44 14.50 -22.77
N ASP A 536 -26.74 15.21 -23.87
CA ASP A 536 -27.99 15.02 -24.60
C ASP A 536 -28.03 13.69 -25.39
N ASP A 537 -29.24 13.28 -25.77
CA ASP A 537 -29.46 12.06 -26.57
C ASP A 537 -28.74 12.12 -27.92
N GLN A 538 -28.53 13.31 -28.49
CA GLN A 538 -27.81 13.48 -29.75
C GLN A 538 -26.33 13.09 -29.61
N PHE A 539 -25.70 13.45 -28.50
CA PHE A 539 -24.33 13.07 -28.18
C PHE A 539 -24.22 11.56 -28.02
N LYS A 540 -25.16 10.92 -27.29
CA LYS A 540 -25.24 9.46 -27.17
C LYS A 540 -25.26 8.77 -28.53
N THR A 541 -26.17 9.16 -29.44
CA THR A 541 -26.26 8.54 -30.77
C THR A 541 -24.98 8.70 -31.58
N LYS A 542 -24.32 9.86 -31.49
CA LYS A 542 -23.05 10.13 -32.20
C LYS A 542 -21.95 9.20 -31.72
N ILE A 543 -21.74 9.07 -30.41
CA ILE A 543 -20.65 8.24 -29.87
C ILE A 543 -20.88 6.73 -30.08
N GLN A 544 -22.14 6.28 -30.09
CA GLN A 544 -22.48 4.88 -30.39
C GLN A 544 -22.15 4.54 -31.85
N SER A 545 -22.26 5.52 -32.75
CA SER A 545 -21.92 5.38 -34.16
C SER A 545 -20.41 5.52 -34.40
N ASP A 546 -19.76 6.45 -33.70
CA ASP A 546 -18.34 6.77 -33.85
C ASP A 546 -17.75 7.22 -32.51
N VAL A 547 -16.96 6.34 -31.89
CA VAL A 547 -16.32 6.60 -30.60
C VAL A 547 -15.32 7.76 -30.65
N SER A 548 -14.79 8.12 -31.83
CA SER A 548 -13.85 9.24 -31.97
C SER A 548 -14.48 10.58 -31.54
N VAL A 549 -15.81 10.69 -31.58
CA VAL A 549 -16.56 11.84 -31.05
C VAL A 549 -16.32 12.01 -29.54
N LEU A 550 -16.31 10.91 -28.78
CA LEU A 550 -16.03 10.96 -27.34
C LEU A 550 -14.56 11.30 -27.08
N VAL A 551 -13.64 10.73 -27.86
CA VAL A 551 -12.20 11.01 -27.75
C VAL A 551 -11.93 12.49 -27.98
N ALA A 552 -12.50 13.04 -29.05
CA ALA A 552 -12.38 14.46 -29.37
C ALA A 552 -13.01 15.34 -28.27
N TRP A 553 -14.16 14.94 -27.73
CA TRP A 553 -14.78 15.68 -26.62
C TRP A 553 -13.86 15.72 -25.40
N ILE A 554 -13.29 14.60 -24.98
CA ILE A 554 -12.39 14.55 -23.83
C ILE A 554 -11.13 15.39 -24.07
N HIS A 555 -10.48 15.23 -25.23
CA HIS A 555 -9.29 15.99 -25.61
C HIS A 555 -9.51 17.51 -25.52
N HIS A 556 -10.69 18.00 -25.93
CA HIS A 556 -10.98 19.43 -25.94
C HIS A 556 -11.50 19.97 -24.59
N ASN A 557 -12.13 19.13 -23.76
CA ASN A 557 -12.84 19.59 -22.57
C ASN A 557 -12.16 19.24 -21.25
N ILE A 558 -11.20 18.31 -21.24
CA ILE A 558 -10.53 17.85 -20.02
C ILE A 558 -9.04 18.16 -20.11
N GLU A 559 -8.59 19.10 -19.28
CA GLU A 559 -7.18 19.43 -19.15
C GLU A 559 -6.45 18.36 -18.33
N VAL A 560 -5.32 17.86 -18.83
CA VAL A 560 -4.52 16.84 -18.14
C VAL A 560 -3.39 17.49 -17.33
N ARG A 561 -3.36 17.21 -16.02
CA ARG A 561 -2.36 17.73 -15.07
C ARG A 561 -1.94 16.64 -14.08
N ASP A 562 -1.12 15.68 -14.51
CA ASP A 562 -0.65 14.56 -13.67
C ASP A 562 0.00 15.03 -12.36
N SER A 563 0.83 16.07 -12.42
CA SER A 563 1.52 16.61 -11.25
C SER A 563 0.56 17.20 -10.20
N ALA A 564 -0.68 17.52 -10.60
CA ALA A 564 -1.70 18.08 -9.71
C ALA A 564 -2.43 17.04 -8.86
N ASN A 565 -2.30 15.75 -9.19
CA ASN A 565 -2.85 14.66 -8.41
C ASN A 565 -1.74 13.89 -7.68
N ALA A 566 -0.96 14.59 -6.85
CA ALA A 566 0.33 14.09 -6.36
C ALA A 566 0.28 12.83 -5.45
N TRP A 567 -0.91 12.41 -5.00
CA TRP A 567 -1.13 11.18 -4.23
C TRP A 567 -1.62 10.00 -5.09
N GLY A 568 -1.84 10.21 -6.39
CA GLY A 568 -2.25 9.16 -7.33
C GLY A 568 -3.63 8.54 -7.04
N VAL A 569 -4.48 9.22 -6.25
CA VAL A 569 -5.84 8.77 -5.96
C VAL A 569 -6.74 9.16 -7.12
N PRO A 570 -7.45 8.22 -7.77
CA PRO A 570 -8.31 8.59 -8.88
C PRO A 570 -9.42 9.58 -8.45
N GLN A 571 -9.73 10.51 -9.33
CA GLN A 571 -10.92 11.35 -9.23
C GLN A 571 -12.15 10.56 -9.64
N LEU A 572 -13.28 10.83 -9.02
CA LEU A 572 -14.57 10.24 -9.44
C LEU A 572 -15.00 10.82 -10.80
N PRO A 573 -15.65 10.03 -11.69
CA PRO A 573 -16.05 10.49 -13.02
C PRO A 573 -16.88 11.77 -13.02
N SER A 574 -17.86 11.89 -12.13
CA SER A 574 -18.69 13.10 -11.99
C SER A 574 -17.86 14.31 -11.59
N GLY A 575 -16.92 14.14 -10.66
CA GLY A 575 -16.03 15.21 -10.23
C GLY A 575 -15.07 15.68 -11.33
N VAL A 576 -14.57 14.78 -12.19
CA VAL A 576 -13.80 15.17 -13.39
C VAL A 576 -14.67 15.96 -14.37
N LEU A 577 -15.92 15.55 -14.61
CA LEU A 577 -16.84 16.25 -15.51
C LEU A 577 -17.16 17.68 -15.03
N GLU A 578 -17.26 17.88 -13.72
CA GLU A 578 -17.49 19.21 -13.14
C GLU A 578 -16.20 20.05 -13.10
N LEU A 579 -15.06 19.45 -12.73
CA LEU A 579 -13.80 20.15 -12.55
C LEU A 579 -13.12 20.53 -13.88
N LYS A 580 -13.31 19.72 -14.93
CA LYS A 580 -12.65 19.84 -16.26
C LYS A 580 -11.13 19.72 -16.25
N VAL A 581 -10.55 19.30 -15.12
CA VAL A 581 -9.12 19.02 -14.97
C VAL A 581 -8.94 17.66 -14.31
N ALA A 582 -8.04 16.83 -14.85
CA ALA A 582 -7.74 15.51 -14.32
C ALA A 582 -6.28 15.11 -14.49
N ASP A 583 -5.82 14.09 -13.75
CA ASP A 583 -4.64 13.32 -14.18
C ASP A 583 -5.02 12.31 -15.28
N THR A 584 -4.01 11.74 -15.94
CA THR A 584 -4.17 10.80 -17.06
C THR A 584 -5.05 9.61 -16.67
N ASN A 585 -4.82 9.03 -15.48
CA ASN A 585 -5.58 7.87 -15.02
C ASN A 585 -7.05 8.22 -14.79
N SER A 586 -7.36 9.34 -14.12
CA SER A 586 -8.75 9.72 -13.88
C SER A 586 -9.48 10.13 -15.17
N ARG A 587 -8.79 10.74 -16.13
CA ARG A 587 -9.34 10.98 -17.47
C ARG A 587 -9.68 9.68 -18.18
N ASN A 588 -8.79 8.69 -18.14
CA ASN A 588 -9.03 7.39 -18.76
C ASN A 588 -10.21 6.66 -18.08
N ILE A 589 -10.32 6.74 -16.75
CA ILE A 589 -11.49 6.25 -16.00
C ILE A 589 -12.77 6.97 -16.45
N LEU A 590 -12.73 8.31 -16.60
CA LEU A 590 -13.87 9.07 -17.11
C LEU A 590 -14.29 8.61 -18.51
N PHE A 591 -13.33 8.41 -19.43
CA PHE A 591 -13.63 7.92 -20.78
C PHE A 591 -14.42 6.61 -20.74
N VAL A 592 -13.95 5.63 -19.96
CA VAL A 592 -14.64 4.34 -19.79
C VAL A 592 -15.99 4.54 -19.12
N ALA A 593 -16.09 5.39 -18.09
CA ALA A 593 -17.36 5.67 -17.42
C ALA A 593 -18.41 6.24 -18.38
N ILE A 594 -18.02 7.17 -19.27
CA ILE A 594 -18.92 7.72 -20.29
C ILE A 594 -19.34 6.65 -21.29
N ALA A 595 -18.38 5.92 -21.86
CA ALA A 595 -18.65 4.84 -22.81
C ALA A 595 -19.61 3.77 -22.22
N ARG A 596 -19.35 3.30 -20.99
CA ARG A 596 -20.20 2.32 -20.29
C ARG A 596 -21.59 2.86 -19.92
N SER A 597 -21.74 4.18 -19.72
CA SER A 597 -23.04 4.81 -19.45
C SER A 597 -23.94 4.83 -20.68
N PHE A 598 -23.33 4.74 -21.87
CA PHE A 598 -24.02 4.71 -23.17
C PHE A 598 -23.99 3.34 -23.85
N GLY A 599 -23.70 2.28 -23.09
CA GLY A 599 -23.77 0.89 -23.55
C GLY A 599 -22.59 0.42 -24.39
N ILE A 600 -21.50 1.18 -24.47
CA ILE A 600 -20.30 0.81 -25.25
C ILE A 600 -19.34 0.01 -24.35
N PRO A 601 -19.08 -1.29 -24.61
CA PRO A 601 -18.16 -2.08 -23.81
C PRO A 601 -16.75 -1.47 -23.86
N SER A 602 -16.22 -1.16 -22.69
CA SER A 602 -14.94 -0.45 -22.55
C SER A 602 -14.19 -0.86 -21.29
N ARG A 603 -12.87 -0.69 -21.28
CA ARG A 603 -11.98 -1.04 -20.16
C ARG A 603 -10.72 -0.20 -20.14
N ILE A 604 -10.00 -0.22 -19.03
CA ILE A 604 -8.58 0.11 -19.00
C ILE A 604 -7.82 -1.20 -19.18
N ASN A 605 -6.92 -1.28 -20.17
CA ASN A 605 -6.07 -2.44 -20.33
C ASN A 605 -5.09 -2.52 -19.16
N LEU A 606 -5.05 -3.65 -18.45
CA LEU A 606 -4.26 -3.77 -17.24
C LEU A 606 -2.76 -3.81 -17.49
N ILE A 607 -2.34 -4.13 -18.72
CA ILE A 607 -0.93 -4.29 -19.10
C ILE A 607 -0.26 -2.94 -19.37
N ASP A 608 -0.83 -2.13 -20.27
CA ASP A 608 -0.29 -0.82 -20.70
C ASP A 608 -1.03 0.38 -20.09
N LYS A 609 -2.12 0.15 -19.35
CA LYS A 609 -2.96 1.16 -18.69
C LYS A 609 -3.69 2.11 -19.64
N GLU A 610 -3.81 1.76 -20.92
CA GLU A 610 -4.54 2.54 -21.92
C GLU A 610 -6.04 2.19 -21.96
N PRO A 611 -6.94 3.15 -22.25
CA PRO A 611 -8.34 2.87 -22.41
C PRO A 611 -8.62 2.15 -23.73
N GLN A 612 -9.55 1.19 -23.70
CA GLN A 612 -9.96 0.39 -24.85
C GLN A 612 -11.48 0.33 -24.96
N VAL A 613 -11.96 0.24 -26.20
CA VAL A 613 -13.37 -0.02 -26.54
C VAL A 613 -13.48 -1.27 -27.40
N LEU A 614 -14.58 -2.01 -27.26
CA LEU A 614 -14.84 -3.19 -28.08
C LEU A 614 -15.56 -2.75 -29.36
N LEU A 615 -14.85 -2.75 -30.48
CA LEU A 615 -15.40 -2.43 -31.80
C LEU A 615 -15.30 -3.67 -32.70
N ASN A 616 -16.41 -4.07 -33.34
CA ASN A 616 -16.44 -5.26 -34.21
C ASN A 616 -15.82 -6.51 -33.56
N ASN A 617 -16.15 -6.75 -32.27
CA ASN A 617 -15.60 -7.83 -31.44
C ASN A 617 -14.07 -7.82 -31.24
N LYS A 618 -13.43 -6.67 -31.44
CA LYS A 618 -11.99 -6.48 -31.20
C LYS A 618 -11.76 -5.31 -30.25
N TRP A 619 -10.90 -5.52 -29.25
CA TRP A 619 -10.43 -4.43 -28.40
C TRP A 619 -9.60 -3.47 -29.23
N THR A 620 -10.02 -2.20 -29.21
CA THR A 620 -9.40 -1.09 -29.93
C THR A 620 -8.93 -0.06 -28.92
N ASP A 621 -7.64 0.27 -28.97
CA ASP A 621 -6.99 1.27 -28.13
C ASP A 621 -7.53 2.67 -28.44
N VAL A 622 -7.61 3.49 -27.41
CA VAL A 622 -8.03 4.89 -27.47
C VAL A 622 -6.94 5.72 -26.84
N ASP A 623 -6.53 6.78 -27.53
CA ASP A 623 -5.54 7.73 -27.07
C ASP A 623 -6.18 9.13 -27.05
N PRO A 624 -6.75 9.52 -25.91
CA PRO A 624 -7.34 10.85 -25.75
C PRO A 624 -6.33 11.99 -25.82
N ASP A 625 -5.04 11.75 -25.54
CA ASP A 625 -4.00 12.79 -25.59
C ASP A 625 -3.73 13.24 -27.02
N ASN A 626 -3.71 12.30 -27.97
CA ASN A 626 -3.45 12.58 -29.37
C ASN A 626 -4.71 12.57 -30.25
N ASN A 627 -5.89 12.47 -29.63
CA ASN A 627 -7.18 12.35 -30.31
C ASN A 627 -7.19 11.20 -31.35
N LYS A 628 -6.76 10.00 -30.95
CA LYS A 628 -6.63 8.83 -31.82
C LYS A 628 -7.45 7.65 -31.31
N VAL A 629 -7.89 6.83 -32.26
CA VAL A 629 -8.53 5.53 -32.05
C VAL A 629 -7.84 4.54 -32.97
N GLY A 630 -7.34 3.44 -32.40
CA GLY A 630 -6.65 2.40 -33.18
C GLY A 630 -5.51 1.76 -32.41
N ASN A 631 -5.27 0.49 -32.70
CA ASN A 631 -4.22 -0.28 -32.05
C ASN A 631 -2.84 0.06 -32.59
N SER A 632 -1.85 0.09 -31.70
CA SER A 632 -0.45 0.10 -32.11
C SER A 632 -0.08 -1.20 -32.84
N PRO A 633 0.87 -1.17 -33.80
CA PRO A 633 1.43 -2.38 -34.40
C PRO A 633 1.99 -3.32 -33.32
N LYS A 634 1.73 -4.63 -33.43
CA LYS A 634 2.13 -5.63 -32.41
C LYS A 634 3.01 -6.73 -33.00
N GLY A 635 3.95 -7.21 -32.19
CA GLY A 635 4.69 -8.45 -32.42
C GLY A 635 4.35 -9.50 -31.37
N VAL A 636 4.93 -10.70 -31.49
CA VAL A 636 4.75 -11.80 -30.53
C VAL A 636 6.05 -12.08 -29.81
N LEU A 637 6.03 -12.02 -28.48
CA LEU A 637 7.09 -12.52 -27.62
C LEU A 637 6.79 -13.97 -27.22
N ARG A 638 7.67 -14.90 -27.58
CA ARG A 638 7.66 -16.29 -27.10
C ARG A 638 8.71 -16.44 -25.99
N LEU A 639 8.25 -16.68 -24.76
CA LEU A 639 9.12 -16.97 -23.63
C LEU A 639 9.25 -18.48 -23.43
N THR A 640 10.48 -18.95 -23.29
CA THR A 640 10.80 -20.35 -22.97
C THR A 640 11.58 -20.40 -21.65
N PHE A 641 11.61 -21.57 -21.01
CA PHE A 641 12.42 -21.80 -19.81
C PHE A 641 13.04 -23.20 -19.92
N ASP A 642 14.37 -23.25 -19.87
CA ASP A 642 15.12 -24.51 -19.88
C ASP A 642 15.32 -24.94 -18.42
N ALA A 643 14.54 -25.92 -17.97
CA ALA A 643 14.67 -26.45 -16.62
C ALA A 643 16.04 -27.15 -16.46
N PRO A 644 16.92 -26.71 -15.52
CA PRO A 644 18.22 -27.34 -15.31
C PRO A 644 18.13 -28.81 -14.86
N GLN A 645 17.02 -29.21 -14.24
CA GLN A 645 16.75 -30.56 -13.72
C GLN A 645 15.25 -30.92 -13.85
N GLU A 646 14.90 -32.21 -13.94
CA GLU A 646 13.53 -32.71 -14.14
C GLU A 646 12.50 -32.22 -13.10
N ASN A 647 12.94 -31.82 -11.90
CA ASN A 647 12.08 -31.34 -10.80
C ASN A 647 12.21 -29.82 -10.53
N THR A 648 12.74 -29.02 -11.46
CA THR A 648 12.87 -27.57 -11.23
C THR A 648 11.50 -26.88 -11.27
N SER A 649 11.19 -26.06 -10.26
CA SER A 649 9.99 -25.21 -10.28
C SER A 649 10.02 -24.24 -11.47
N LEU A 650 8.85 -23.98 -12.05
CA LEU A 650 8.74 -22.95 -13.09
C LEU A 650 8.99 -21.57 -12.46
N PRO A 651 9.65 -20.64 -13.18
CA PRO A 651 9.86 -19.29 -12.68
C PRO A 651 8.51 -18.57 -12.56
N GLU A 652 8.35 -17.83 -11.47
CA GLU A 652 7.12 -17.10 -11.13
C GLU A 652 7.26 -15.59 -11.47
N TYR A 653 6.23 -15.02 -12.11
CA TYR A 653 6.20 -13.58 -12.43
C TYR A 653 6.12 -12.73 -11.15
N PHE A 654 6.82 -11.59 -11.11
CA PHE A 654 7.02 -10.75 -9.91
C PHE A 654 7.81 -11.40 -8.75
N LYS A 655 8.20 -12.68 -8.84
CA LYS A 655 9.11 -13.31 -7.88
C LYS A 655 10.49 -13.51 -8.49
N ASP A 656 10.54 -14.21 -9.62
CA ASP A 656 11.78 -14.59 -10.31
C ASP A 656 12.05 -13.72 -11.54
N PHE A 657 11.01 -13.21 -12.21
CA PHE A 657 11.16 -12.38 -13.39
C PHE A 657 10.04 -11.36 -13.63
N THR A 658 10.37 -10.29 -14.38
CA THR A 658 9.40 -9.31 -14.91
C THR A 658 9.73 -8.87 -16.34
N LEU A 659 8.69 -8.48 -17.08
CA LEU A 659 8.81 -7.82 -18.39
C LEU A 659 8.57 -6.33 -18.24
N ASN A 660 9.44 -5.53 -18.84
CA ASN A 660 9.36 -4.08 -18.75
C ASN A 660 9.33 -3.48 -20.16
N ARG A 661 8.42 -2.55 -20.42
CA ARG A 661 8.38 -1.75 -21.65
C ARG A 661 9.05 -0.42 -21.42
N PHE A 662 9.84 0.04 -22.38
CA PHE A 662 10.38 1.39 -22.37
C PHE A 662 9.34 2.38 -22.92
N GLU A 663 8.88 3.29 -22.06
CA GLU A 663 7.90 4.31 -22.41
C GLU A 663 8.09 5.58 -21.58
N LYS A 664 7.84 6.76 -22.16
CA LYS A 664 7.96 8.07 -21.50
C LYS A 664 9.27 8.20 -20.69
N ASN A 665 10.39 7.79 -21.30
CA ASN A 665 11.74 7.86 -20.74
C ASN A 665 12.03 6.95 -19.53
N GLN A 666 11.26 5.88 -19.33
CA GLN A 666 11.54 4.90 -18.27
C GLN A 666 11.09 3.50 -18.67
N PHE A 667 11.69 2.50 -18.05
CA PHE A 667 11.18 1.14 -18.14
C PHE A 667 10.06 0.98 -17.12
N LYS A 668 8.86 0.65 -17.59
CA LYS A 668 7.72 0.31 -16.74
C LYS A 668 7.45 -1.17 -16.82
N THR A 669 7.26 -1.80 -15.67
CA THR A 669 6.84 -3.19 -15.61
C THR A 669 5.44 -3.35 -16.18
N LEU A 670 5.28 -4.38 -17.00
CA LEU A 670 3.99 -4.81 -17.50
C LEU A 670 3.30 -5.70 -16.47
N ASP A 671 2.05 -5.40 -16.15
CA ASP A 671 1.32 -6.12 -15.11
C ASP A 671 0.50 -7.28 -15.70
N PHE A 672 1.04 -8.49 -15.56
CA PHE A 672 0.39 -9.75 -15.96
C PHE A 672 -0.26 -10.50 -14.78
N SER A 673 -0.35 -9.89 -13.58
CA SER A 673 -0.84 -10.55 -12.36
C SER A 673 -2.27 -11.10 -12.48
N ASN A 674 -3.09 -10.48 -13.33
CA ASN A 674 -4.47 -10.88 -13.58
C ASN A 674 -4.63 -11.88 -14.74
N THR A 675 -3.54 -12.55 -15.14
CA THR A 675 -3.53 -13.49 -16.27
C THR A 675 -2.72 -14.75 -15.96
N ASP A 676 -3.13 -15.89 -16.51
CA ASP A 676 -2.38 -17.15 -16.36
C ASP A 676 -1.31 -17.36 -17.45
N VAL A 677 -1.11 -16.38 -18.34
CA VAL A 677 -0.28 -16.55 -19.55
C VAL A 677 1.18 -16.85 -19.22
N LEU A 678 1.67 -16.35 -18.09
CA LEU A 678 3.04 -16.55 -17.61
C LEU A 678 3.19 -17.67 -16.58
N ASN A 679 2.11 -18.40 -16.27
CA ASN A 679 2.14 -19.52 -15.32
C ASN A 679 2.56 -20.84 -15.99
N LYS A 680 2.80 -20.83 -17.31
CA LYS A 680 3.17 -22.00 -18.11
C LYS A 680 4.17 -21.60 -19.19
N PHE A 681 5.10 -22.50 -19.49
CA PHE A 681 6.09 -22.31 -20.56
C PHE A 681 5.99 -23.43 -21.61
N PRO A 682 6.21 -23.12 -22.90
CA PRO A 682 6.45 -21.80 -23.45
C PRO A 682 5.22 -20.89 -23.39
N ALA A 683 5.42 -19.60 -23.09
CA ALA A 683 4.38 -18.57 -23.08
C ALA A 683 4.46 -17.74 -24.36
N SER A 684 3.33 -17.30 -24.91
CA SER A 684 3.29 -16.40 -26.08
C SER A 684 2.41 -15.20 -25.79
N ILE A 685 2.97 -14.00 -25.95
CA ILE A 685 2.32 -12.73 -25.60
C ILE A 685 2.38 -11.79 -26.80
N GLN A 686 1.27 -11.15 -27.13
CA GLN A 686 1.26 -10.02 -28.07
C GLN A 686 1.61 -8.73 -27.34
N LEU A 687 2.63 -8.05 -27.84
CA LEU A 687 3.14 -6.79 -27.29
C LEU A 687 3.22 -5.75 -28.40
N ASP A 688 3.01 -4.49 -28.06
CA ASP A 688 3.21 -3.39 -29.00
C ASP A 688 4.68 -3.32 -29.44
N GLU A 689 4.91 -2.85 -30.66
CA GLU A 689 6.25 -2.55 -31.14
C GLU A 689 6.97 -1.58 -30.18
N GLY A 690 8.24 -1.89 -29.89
CA GLY A 690 9.06 -1.05 -29.01
C GLY A 690 10.22 -1.81 -28.36
N LEU A 691 10.91 -1.09 -27.47
CA LEU A 691 12.03 -1.60 -26.68
C LEU A 691 11.54 -2.13 -25.32
N TYR A 692 12.07 -3.27 -24.93
CA TYR A 692 11.70 -3.99 -23.72
C TYR A 692 12.95 -4.44 -22.94
N SER A 693 12.75 -4.76 -21.66
CA SER A 693 13.74 -5.51 -20.88
C SER A 693 13.11 -6.61 -20.04
N LEU A 694 13.72 -7.79 -20.06
CA LEU A 694 13.43 -8.92 -19.18
C LEU A 694 14.40 -8.84 -18.00
N VAL A 695 13.85 -8.69 -16.80
CA VAL A 695 14.63 -8.74 -15.55
C VAL A 695 14.39 -10.08 -14.90
N THR A 696 15.46 -10.80 -14.54
CA THR A 696 15.41 -12.01 -13.71
C THR A 696 16.25 -11.81 -12.46
N VAL A 697 15.79 -12.36 -11.33
CA VAL A 697 16.42 -12.15 -10.03
C VAL A 697 16.53 -13.46 -9.27
N ARG A 698 17.61 -13.62 -8.51
CA ARG A 698 17.71 -14.60 -7.43
C ARG A 698 18.08 -13.90 -6.13
N ARG A 699 17.24 -14.06 -5.11
CA ARG A 699 17.49 -13.57 -3.75
C ARG A 699 18.39 -14.56 -3.00
N LEU A 700 19.48 -14.07 -2.45
CA LEU A 700 20.42 -14.85 -1.65
C LEU A 700 19.93 -14.93 -0.19
N PRO A 701 20.38 -15.95 0.58
CA PRO A 701 20.08 -16.11 2.00
C PRO A 701 20.26 -14.87 2.89
N ASN A 702 21.30 -14.07 2.62
CA ASN A 702 21.57 -12.85 3.37
C ASN A 702 20.69 -11.66 2.97
N GLY A 703 19.75 -11.84 2.03
CA GLY A 703 18.87 -10.80 1.50
C GLY A 703 19.40 -10.08 0.27
N SER A 704 20.67 -10.26 -0.11
CA SER A 704 21.25 -9.68 -1.33
C SER A 704 20.63 -10.29 -2.60
N SER A 705 20.70 -9.59 -3.73
CA SER A 705 20.09 -10.08 -4.98
C SER A 705 21.10 -10.17 -6.10
N LYS A 706 21.15 -11.33 -6.77
CA LYS A 706 21.72 -11.44 -8.11
C LYS A 706 20.65 -11.06 -9.11
N THR A 707 20.98 -10.15 -10.01
CA THR A 707 20.06 -9.61 -11.01
C THR A 707 20.65 -9.82 -12.39
N ARG A 708 19.77 -10.08 -13.36
CA ARG A 708 20.09 -10.19 -14.78
C ARG A 708 19.05 -9.42 -15.56
N ARG A 709 19.47 -8.52 -16.44
CA ARG A 709 18.61 -7.67 -17.26
C ARG A 709 19.00 -7.76 -18.73
N LEU A 710 18.11 -8.33 -19.54
CA LEU A 710 18.26 -8.47 -20.98
C LEU A 710 17.38 -7.46 -21.70
N PHE A 711 17.95 -6.66 -22.60
CA PHE A 711 17.22 -5.71 -23.44
C PHE A 711 16.91 -6.31 -24.80
N PHE A 712 15.71 -6.08 -25.34
CA PHE A 712 15.27 -6.63 -26.62
C PHE A 712 14.18 -5.77 -27.26
N GLU A 713 13.94 -5.96 -28.56
CA GLU A 713 12.90 -5.26 -29.30
C GLU A 713 11.76 -6.21 -29.67
N ILE A 714 10.53 -5.68 -29.69
CA ILE A 714 9.39 -6.28 -30.37
C ILE A 714 9.15 -5.48 -31.63
N LYS A 715 9.02 -6.15 -32.77
CA LYS A 715 8.73 -5.56 -34.08
C LYS A 715 7.37 -6.03 -34.57
N ALA A 716 6.64 -5.16 -35.25
CA ALA A 716 5.33 -5.50 -35.80
C ALA A 716 5.39 -6.76 -36.66
N GLU A 717 4.40 -7.65 -36.47
CA GLU A 717 4.21 -8.89 -37.25
C GLU A 717 5.37 -9.89 -37.17
N GLN A 718 6.33 -9.68 -36.25
CA GLN A 718 7.46 -10.59 -36.03
C GLN A 718 7.31 -11.37 -34.73
N ASN A 719 7.92 -12.56 -34.69
CA ASN A 719 8.06 -13.36 -33.49
C ASN A 719 9.47 -13.17 -32.91
N GLN A 720 9.55 -12.81 -31.64
CA GLN A 720 10.78 -12.75 -30.87
C GLN A 720 10.76 -13.87 -29.83
N GLU A 721 11.80 -14.71 -29.80
CA GLU A 721 11.93 -15.78 -28.81
C GLU A 721 13.01 -15.41 -27.78
N ILE A 722 12.72 -15.63 -26.48
CA ILE A 722 13.65 -15.40 -25.38
C ILE A 722 13.54 -16.52 -24.35
N THR A 723 14.67 -17.15 -24.05
CA THR A 723 14.78 -18.10 -22.92
C THR A 723 15.02 -17.35 -21.61
N ILE A 724 14.16 -17.57 -20.63
CA ILE A 724 14.34 -17.10 -19.26
C ILE A 724 15.53 -17.83 -18.63
N LYS A 725 16.45 -17.06 -18.04
CA LYS A 725 17.59 -17.57 -17.28
C LYS A 725 17.59 -16.95 -15.90
N ILE A 726 17.46 -17.77 -14.86
CA ILE A 726 17.55 -17.33 -13.47
C ILE A 726 19.03 -17.32 -13.07
N PRO A 727 19.55 -16.26 -12.41
CA PRO A 727 20.94 -16.22 -11.95
C PRO A 727 21.29 -17.41 -11.07
N GLU A 728 22.46 -18.02 -11.27
CA GLU A 728 22.92 -19.20 -10.50
C GLU A 728 23.44 -18.84 -9.10
N GLU A 729 23.37 -19.79 -8.17
CA GLU A 729 24.07 -19.72 -6.87
C GLU A 729 25.47 -20.31 -7.01
N SER A 730 26.47 -19.67 -6.40
CA SER A 730 27.80 -20.28 -6.26
C SER A 730 27.89 -21.10 -4.97
N GLU A 731 28.74 -22.13 -4.94
CA GLU A 731 28.91 -23.03 -3.79
C GLU A 731 29.23 -22.28 -2.47
N ASN A 732 29.92 -21.14 -2.55
CA ASN A 732 30.27 -20.31 -1.38
C ASN A 732 29.14 -19.40 -0.88
N GLU A 733 28.07 -19.20 -1.66
CA GLU A 733 26.92 -18.38 -1.27
C GLU A 733 25.85 -19.20 -0.54
N ASN A 734 25.97 -20.54 -0.55
CA ASN A 734 25.09 -21.49 0.12
C ASN A 734 25.35 -21.61 1.63
N THR A 735 25.92 -20.58 2.26
CA THR A 735 26.46 -20.59 3.64
C THR A 735 25.44 -20.81 4.77
N LEU A 736 24.14 -20.99 4.45
CA LEU A 736 23.13 -21.42 5.41
C LEU A 736 22.94 -22.93 5.51
N VAL A 737 23.47 -23.74 4.58
CA VAL A 737 23.45 -25.20 4.70
C VAL A 737 24.57 -25.59 5.66
N ARG A 738 24.26 -25.55 6.96
CA ARG A 738 25.02 -26.30 7.96
C ARG A 738 24.08 -27.36 8.43
N GLU A 739 24.39 -28.61 8.15
CA GLU A 739 23.80 -29.78 8.79
C GLU A 739 24.12 -29.69 10.30
N ILE A 740 23.26 -29.03 11.07
CA ILE A 740 23.45 -28.84 12.51
C ILE A 740 22.61 -29.88 13.24
N PRO A 741 23.23 -30.84 13.96
CA PRO A 741 22.49 -31.84 14.72
C PRO A 741 21.55 -31.18 15.74
N ILE A 742 20.31 -31.65 15.81
CA ILE A 742 19.32 -31.16 16.77
C ILE A 742 18.76 -32.29 17.63
N ASN A 743 18.66 -32.04 18.93
CA ASN A 743 18.01 -32.97 19.85
C ASN A 743 16.50 -32.77 19.85
N LEU A 744 15.79 -33.68 19.18
CA LEU A 744 14.32 -33.70 19.10
C LEU A 744 13.63 -34.35 20.29
N ASN A 745 14.36 -34.89 21.27
CA ASN A 745 13.79 -35.44 22.50
C ASN A 745 13.37 -34.31 23.45
N GLN A 746 12.45 -33.47 22.97
CA GLN A 746 11.83 -32.36 23.67
C GLN A 746 10.34 -32.63 23.80
N TYR A 747 9.75 -32.10 24.86
CA TYR A 747 8.35 -32.28 25.16
C TYR A 747 7.63 -30.94 25.05
N VAL A 748 6.55 -30.93 24.26
CA VAL A 748 5.67 -29.78 24.02
C VAL A 748 4.23 -30.20 24.32
N LYS A 749 3.32 -29.27 24.59
CA LYS A 749 1.92 -29.65 24.85
C LYS A 749 1.03 -29.36 23.65
N SER A 750 0.30 -30.38 23.20
CA SER A 750 -0.74 -30.30 22.18
C SER A 750 -1.71 -29.16 22.46
N TRP A 751 -2.04 -28.38 21.44
CA TRP A 751 -3.03 -27.32 21.59
C TRP A 751 -4.43 -27.88 21.91
N ASP A 752 -4.89 -28.87 21.14
CA ASP A 752 -6.28 -29.35 21.21
C ASP A 752 -6.53 -30.22 22.43
N THR A 753 -5.57 -31.06 22.80
CA THR A 753 -5.73 -32.07 23.86
C THR A 753 -5.02 -31.70 25.16
N SER A 754 -4.13 -30.70 25.16
CA SER A 754 -3.21 -30.39 26.26
C SER A 754 -2.30 -31.56 26.68
N GLU A 755 -2.24 -32.63 25.88
CA GLU A 755 -1.38 -33.78 26.12
C GLU A 755 0.07 -33.48 25.73
N GLU A 756 1.01 -34.13 26.41
CA GLU A 756 2.43 -33.98 26.16
C GLU A 756 2.83 -34.76 24.89
N ILE A 757 3.42 -34.06 23.93
CA ILE A 757 3.94 -34.60 22.67
C ILE A 757 5.47 -34.60 22.77
N ASN A 758 6.08 -35.76 22.62
CA ASN A 758 7.52 -35.84 22.34
C ASN A 758 7.76 -35.47 20.88
N VAL A 759 8.48 -34.39 20.61
CA VAL A 759 8.73 -33.88 19.25
C VAL A 759 9.40 -34.94 18.35
N GLN A 760 10.17 -35.85 18.94
CA GLN A 760 10.78 -36.98 18.22
C GLN A 760 9.75 -37.89 17.53
N SER A 761 8.51 -37.97 18.03
CA SER A 761 7.46 -38.81 17.42
C SER A 761 6.86 -38.18 16.15
N LEU A 762 7.03 -36.87 15.95
CA LEU A 762 6.57 -36.17 14.75
C LEU A 762 7.62 -36.16 13.64
N HIS A 763 8.86 -36.55 13.93
CA HIS A 763 9.93 -36.66 12.96
C HIS A 763 9.87 -38.01 12.21
N SER A 764 10.15 -37.98 10.91
CA SER A 764 10.20 -39.17 10.05
C SER A 764 11.43 -39.11 9.13
N GLU A 765 11.65 -40.16 8.31
CA GLU A 765 12.70 -40.15 7.27
C GLU A 765 12.52 -39.00 6.27
N SER A 766 11.29 -38.52 6.08
CA SER A 766 10.97 -37.34 5.27
C SER A 766 11.18 -36.01 6.01
N GLY A 767 11.73 -36.01 7.22
CA GLY A 767 12.05 -34.79 7.98
C GLY A 767 10.90 -34.21 8.82
N LEU A 768 11.15 -33.02 9.37
CA LEU A 768 10.23 -32.24 10.22
C LEU A 768 10.42 -30.74 9.96
N VAL A 769 9.31 -29.99 9.84
CA VAL A 769 9.33 -28.53 9.83
C VAL A 769 8.92 -28.05 11.21
N LEU A 770 9.72 -27.18 11.81
CA LEU A 770 9.51 -26.67 13.16
C LEU A 770 9.43 -25.15 13.13
N ILE A 771 8.33 -24.57 13.60
CA ILE A 771 8.11 -23.13 13.50
C ILE A 771 7.59 -22.57 14.81
N TRP A 772 8.33 -21.64 15.43
CA TRP A 772 7.80 -20.81 16.51
C TRP A 772 7.11 -19.59 15.92
N ILE A 773 5.90 -19.29 16.39
CA ILE A 773 5.07 -18.18 15.94
C ILE A 773 4.63 -17.30 17.11
N ASP A 774 4.39 -16.03 16.81
CA ASP A 774 3.59 -15.11 17.63
C ASP A 774 2.31 -14.80 16.83
N PRO A 775 1.21 -15.53 17.04
CA PRO A 775 0.03 -15.45 16.20
C PRO A 775 -0.61 -14.05 16.16
N ALA A 776 -0.34 -13.20 17.15
CA ALA A 776 -0.87 -11.85 17.20
C ALA A 776 -0.17 -10.91 16.20
N ARG A 777 1.10 -11.18 15.87
CA ARG A 777 1.95 -10.29 15.07
C ARG A 777 1.89 -10.58 13.57
N GLU A 778 1.98 -9.52 12.77
CA GLU A 778 1.94 -9.57 11.30
C GLU A 778 2.91 -10.59 10.68
N PRO A 779 4.21 -10.70 11.07
CA PRO A 779 5.14 -11.65 10.46
C PRO A 779 4.70 -13.11 10.55
N SER A 780 4.10 -13.52 11.68
CA SER A 780 3.62 -14.89 11.84
C SER A 780 2.36 -15.14 11.01
N LYS A 781 1.49 -14.13 10.88
CA LYS A 781 0.29 -14.22 10.01
C LYS A 781 0.68 -14.39 8.55
N HIS A 782 1.72 -13.71 8.07
CA HIS A 782 2.26 -13.90 6.71
C HIS A 782 2.71 -15.36 6.50
N LEU A 783 3.52 -15.91 7.41
CA LEU A 783 3.98 -17.30 7.32
C LEU A 783 2.82 -18.31 7.37
N LEU A 784 1.84 -18.12 8.26
CA LEU A 784 0.65 -18.99 8.32
C LEU A 784 -0.14 -18.94 7.00
N ASN A 785 -0.29 -17.77 6.40
CA ASN A 785 -0.93 -17.61 5.10
C ASN A 785 -0.13 -18.27 3.97
N ASP A 786 1.21 -18.22 4.01
CA ASP A 786 2.06 -18.96 3.06
C ASP A 786 1.82 -20.48 3.18
N LEU A 787 1.76 -21.03 4.40
CA LEU A 787 1.49 -22.45 4.61
C LEU A 787 0.09 -22.85 4.09
N ILE A 788 -0.91 -22.00 4.25
CA ILE A 788 -2.25 -22.21 3.69
C ILE A 788 -2.21 -22.19 2.15
N ARG A 789 -1.50 -21.22 1.56
CA ARG A 789 -1.32 -21.13 0.10
C ARG A 789 -0.63 -22.39 -0.45
N LEU A 790 0.37 -22.89 0.26
CA LEU A 790 1.20 -24.05 -0.10
C LEU A 790 0.62 -25.39 0.39
N ARG A 791 -0.64 -25.41 0.85
CA ARG A 791 -1.30 -26.59 1.42
C ARG A 791 -1.15 -27.83 0.54
N SER A 792 -1.43 -27.70 -0.76
CA SER A 792 -1.37 -28.82 -1.70
C SER A 792 0.03 -29.43 -1.80
N ASN A 793 1.07 -28.60 -1.75
CA ASN A 793 2.46 -29.04 -1.82
C ASN A 793 2.86 -29.79 -0.54
N PHE A 794 2.60 -29.19 0.63
CA PHE A 794 2.92 -29.82 1.91
C PHE A 794 2.10 -31.08 2.18
N ASN A 795 0.87 -31.19 1.64
CA ASN A 795 0.08 -32.41 1.75
C ASN A 795 0.65 -33.59 0.94
N ASN A 796 1.46 -33.32 -0.08
CA ASN A 796 2.17 -34.35 -0.84
C ASN A 796 3.47 -34.80 -0.15
N TRP A 797 3.95 -34.03 0.83
CA TRP A 797 5.11 -34.36 1.63
C TRP A 797 4.72 -35.24 2.83
N ASN A 798 5.57 -36.22 3.17
CA ASN A 798 5.28 -37.21 4.19
C ASN A 798 5.79 -36.85 5.61
N GLY A 799 6.38 -35.66 5.80
CA GLY A 799 6.74 -35.16 7.13
C GLY A 799 5.60 -34.39 7.81
N ASN A 800 5.89 -33.87 9.02
CA ASN A 800 4.95 -33.08 9.81
C ASN A 800 5.41 -31.62 9.88
N ILE A 801 4.46 -30.71 10.11
CA ILE A 801 4.73 -29.31 10.45
C ILE A 801 4.33 -29.11 11.91
N LEU A 802 5.27 -28.74 12.77
CA LEU A 802 5.01 -28.42 14.17
C LEU A 802 5.04 -26.90 14.35
N LEU A 803 3.88 -26.32 14.65
CA LEU A 803 3.71 -24.90 14.98
C LEU A 803 3.71 -24.74 16.51
N LEU A 804 4.71 -24.02 17.03
CA LEU A 804 4.93 -23.75 18.44
C LEU A 804 4.60 -22.30 18.78
N THR A 805 3.96 -22.10 19.92
CA THR A 805 3.82 -20.79 20.55
C THR A 805 4.27 -20.88 22.00
N ASP A 806 4.92 -19.83 22.50
CA ASP A 806 5.15 -19.70 23.94
C ASP A 806 3.80 -19.45 24.62
N HIS A 807 3.59 -20.00 25.82
CA HIS A 807 2.30 -19.91 26.54
C HIS A 807 1.87 -18.47 26.84
N ASP A 808 2.83 -17.56 27.06
CA ASP A 808 2.59 -16.14 27.32
C ASP A 808 2.12 -15.37 26.08
N LYS A 809 2.41 -15.88 24.87
CA LYS A 809 1.97 -15.30 23.58
C LYS A 809 0.57 -15.76 23.16
N ILE A 810 -0.04 -16.69 23.89
CA ILE A 810 -1.37 -17.21 23.61
C ILE A 810 -2.44 -16.17 23.98
N THR A 811 -3.20 -15.71 22.98
CA THR A 811 -4.40 -14.88 23.17
C THR A 811 -5.67 -15.74 23.09
N PRO A 812 -6.78 -15.41 23.80
CA PRO A 812 -8.05 -16.11 23.68
C PRO A 812 -8.69 -15.98 22.29
N ALA A 813 -8.21 -15.02 21.48
CA ALA A 813 -8.63 -14.86 20.10
C ALA A 813 -7.92 -15.86 19.18
N PHE A 814 -6.68 -16.22 19.48
CA PHE A 814 -5.99 -17.22 18.68
C PHE A 814 -6.60 -18.61 18.92
N SER A 815 -7.10 -19.21 17.84
CA SER A 815 -7.42 -20.62 17.78
C SER A 815 -6.85 -21.20 16.49
N PRO A 816 -6.23 -22.40 16.51
CA PRO A 816 -5.90 -23.14 15.30
C PRO A 816 -7.08 -23.26 14.32
N GLY A 817 -8.31 -23.31 14.84
CA GLY A 817 -9.53 -23.34 14.03
C GLY A 817 -9.76 -22.10 13.16
N GLU A 818 -9.10 -20.97 13.45
CA GLU A 818 -9.13 -19.76 12.61
C GLU A 818 -8.33 -19.92 11.30
N TYR A 819 -7.52 -20.98 11.17
CA TYR A 819 -6.71 -21.28 9.99
C TYR A 819 -7.15 -22.59 9.29
N PRO A 820 -8.41 -22.70 8.82
CA PRO A 820 -8.99 -23.96 8.30
C PRO A 820 -8.39 -24.46 6.96
N GLY A 821 -7.32 -23.83 6.49
CA GLY A 821 -6.63 -24.15 5.23
C GLY A 821 -5.21 -24.68 5.40
N LEU A 822 -4.72 -24.89 6.62
CA LEU A 822 -3.35 -25.37 6.82
C LEU A 822 -3.13 -26.79 6.25
N PRO A 823 -1.87 -27.17 5.97
CA PRO A 823 -1.51 -28.54 5.60
C PRO A 823 -2.05 -29.57 6.61
N THR A 824 -2.50 -30.73 6.14
CA THR A 824 -3.24 -31.70 6.98
C THR A 824 -2.42 -32.30 8.10
N ARG A 825 -1.08 -32.34 7.96
CA ARG A 825 -0.13 -32.83 8.96
C ARG A 825 0.50 -31.71 9.79
N THR A 826 -0.26 -30.64 10.00
CA THR A 826 0.13 -29.53 10.88
C THR A 826 -0.34 -29.81 12.30
N VAL A 827 0.58 -29.73 13.26
CA VAL A 827 0.31 -29.89 14.68
C VAL A 827 0.59 -28.56 15.37
N PHE A 828 -0.39 -28.05 16.12
CA PHE A 828 -0.19 -26.92 17.02
C PHE A 828 0.17 -27.40 18.41
N ALA A 829 1.20 -26.81 18.99
CA ALA A 829 1.61 -27.09 20.35
C ALA A 829 2.19 -25.84 21.04
N THR A 830 2.43 -25.97 22.34
CA THR A 830 3.01 -24.92 23.18
C THR A 830 4.39 -25.33 23.69
N ASP A 831 5.35 -24.42 23.61
CA ASP A 831 6.72 -24.60 24.13
C ASP A 831 6.84 -23.95 25.51
N ASP A 832 6.54 -24.73 26.56
CA ASP A 832 6.70 -24.29 27.95
C ASP A 832 8.16 -24.46 28.46
N SER A 833 9.02 -25.09 27.66
CA SER A 833 10.35 -25.55 28.08
C SER A 833 11.47 -24.52 27.81
N GLY A 834 11.14 -23.44 27.10
CA GLY A 834 12.09 -22.45 26.61
C GLY A 834 13.05 -23.02 25.57
N TRP A 835 12.61 -23.99 24.76
CA TRP A 835 13.47 -24.68 23.79
C TRP A 835 14.07 -23.72 22.77
N LEU A 836 13.28 -22.77 22.26
CA LEU A 836 13.78 -21.74 21.34
C LEU A 836 14.93 -20.92 21.94
N SER A 837 14.88 -20.62 23.25
CA SER A 837 15.96 -19.89 23.92
C SER A 837 17.26 -20.68 23.99
N LYS A 838 17.19 -22.01 24.12
CA LYS A 838 18.36 -22.89 24.08
C LYS A 838 18.93 -22.95 22.66
N LEU A 839 18.08 -23.16 21.65
CA LEU A 839 18.50 -23.17 20.24
C LEU A 839 19.14 -21.86 19.81
N ASN A 840 18.65 -20.71 20.28
CA ASN A 840 19.25 -19.41 20.01
C ASN A 840 20.68 -19.26 20.56
N GLN A 841 21.07 -20.01 21.59
CA GLN A 841 22.44 -20.03 22.12
C GLN A 841 23.32 -21.00 21.33
N ASP A 842 22.77 -22.16 20.95
CA ASP A 842 23.51 -23.26 20.34
C ASP A 842 23.69 -23.11 18.81
N VAL A 843 22.73 -22.46 18.14
CA VAL A 843 22.66 -22.35 16.68
C VAL A 843 22.87 -20.89 16.26
N LYS A 844 24.05 -20.61 15.69
CA LYS A 844 24.37 -19.28 15.16
C LYS A 844 23.40 -18.90 14.04
N GLY A 845 22.69 -17.78 14.23
CA GLY A 845 21.78 -17.21 13.22
C GLY A 845 20.31 -17.24 13.63
N ILE A 846 19.93 -18.15 14.55
CA ILE A 846 18.60 -18.12 15.18
C ILE A 846 18.50 -16.89 16.07
N ARG A 847 17.38 -16.17 15.97
CA ARG A 847 17.08 -14.98 16.77
C ARG A 847 15.71 -15.13 17.43
N LYS A 848 15.69 -15.61 18.67
CA LYS A 848 14.45 -15.94 19.40
C LYS A 848 13.44 -14.79 19.56
N ASN A 849 13.93 -13.54 19.56
CA ASN A 849 13.10 -12.35 19.70
C ASN A 849 12.50 -11.89 18.37
N GLU A 850 12.94 -12.47 17.25
CA GLU A 850 12.46 -12.19 15.89
C GLU A 850 11.57 -13.36 15.44
N LEU A 851 10.30 -13.36 15.86
CA LEU A 851 9.33 -14.35 15.40
C LEU A 851 8.69 -13.94 14.05
N PRO A 852 8.33 -14.90 13.18
CA PRO A 852 8.45 -16.35 13.37
C PRO A 852 9.88 -16.87 13.23
N VAL A 853 10.20 -17.98 13.89
CA VAL A 853 11.43 -18.75 13.68
C VAL A 853 11.07 -20.07 13.04
N ALA A 854 11.48 -20.29 11.79
CA ALA A 854 11.19 -21.50 11.03
C ALA A 854 12.46 -22.31 10.79
N LEU A 855 12.42 -23.61 11.06
CA LEU A 855 13.49 -24.58 10.84
C LEU A 855 13.00 -25.72 9.95
N VAL A 856 13.85 -26.21 9.04
CA VAL A 856 13.65 -27.47 8.32
C VAL A 856 14.69 -28.46 8.79
N ILE A 857 14.24 -29.66 9.17
CA ILE A 857 15.04 -30.72 9.76
C ILE A 857 14.97 -31.94 8.84
N ASN A 858 16.11 -32.44 8.38
CA ASN A 858 16.19 -33.59 7.48
C ASN A 858 15.92 -34.93 8.21
N GLY A 859 15.92 -36.05 7.48
CA GLY A 859 15.74 -37.39 8.05
C GLY A 859 16.85 -37.81 9.03
N GLU A 860 18.03 -37.19 8.97
CA GLU A 860 19.18 -37.45 9.84
C GLU A 860 19.17 -36.63 11.13
N LYS A 861 18.12 -35.82 11.35
CA LYS A 861 17.94 -34.92 12.51
C LYS A 861 18.95 -33.78 12.52
N GLU A 862 19.16 -33.20 11.36
CA GLU A 862 19.99 -32.03 11.18
C GLU A 862 19.13 -30.88 10.68
N ILE A 863 19.32 -29.70 11.27
CA ILE A 863 18.74 -28.47 10.75
C ILE A 863 19.45 -28.18 9.44
N ILE A 864 18.72 -28.17 8.32
CA ILE A 864 19.26 -27.85 6.99
C ILE A 864 18.88 -26.43 6.55
N TYR A 865 17.93 -25.81 7.25
CA TYR A 865 17.51 -24.44 7.02
C TYR A 865 16.97 -23.81 8.30
N HIS A 866 17.22 -22.52 8.47
CA HIS A 866 16.59 -21.71 9.50
C HIS A 866 16.29 -20.29 8.98
N SER A 867 15.22 -19.69 9.48
CA SER A 867 14.86 -18.29 9.27
C SER A 867 14.33 -17.71 10.57
N SER A 868 14.56 -16.42 10.82
CA SER A 868 14.03 -15.67 11.96
C SER A 868 13.50 -14.32 11.48
N GLY A 869 12.39 -13.89 12.05
CA GLY A 869 11.78 -12.58 11.80
C GLY A 869 10.98 -12.50 10.51
N TYR A 870 10.73 -11.27 10.08
CA TYR A 870 9.93 -10.99 8.91
C TYR A 870 10.73 -11.16 7.61
N ARG A 871 10.25 -12.05 6.75
CA ARG A 871 10.66 -12.21 5.36
C ARG A 871 9.48 -12.75 4.57
N ILE A 872 9.22 -12.20 3.39
CA ILE A 872 8.20 -12.76 2.49
C ILE A 872 8.69 -14.06 1.87
N GLY A 873 7.80 -15.03 1.75
CA GLY A 873 8.08 -16.31 1.10
C GLY A 873 8.81 -17.31 2.00
N ILE A 874 8.83 -17.12 3.33
CA ILE A 874 9.40 -18.12 4.25
C ILE A 874 8.75 -19.49 4.01
N GLY A 875 7.44 -19.55 3.73
CA GLY A 875 6.78 -20.81 3.42
C GLY A 875 7.28 -21.45 2.12
N ASP A 876 7.56 -20.65 1.08
CA ASP A 876 8.14 -21.16 -0.18
C ASP A 876 9.57 -21.66 0.05
N ASP A 877 10.37 -20.95 0.84
CA ASP A 877 11.73 -21.35 1.19
C ASP A 877 11.72 -22.66 2.00
N VAL A 878 10.84 -22.76 3.00
CA VAL A 878 10.63 -24.00 3.76
C VAL A 878 10.24 -25.14 2.83
N LEU A 879 9.29 -24.93 1.91
CA LEU A 879 8.88 -25.95 0.95
C LEU A 879 10.03 -26.36 0.03
N ASN A 880 10.81 -25.40 -0.49
CA ASN A 880 11.95 -25.68 -1.34
C ASN A 880 12.97 -26.57 -0.61
N GLN A 881 13.31 -26.22 0.64
CA GLN A 881 14.24 -27.01 1.45
C GLN A 881 13.69 -28.40 1.80
N VAL A 882 12.38 -28.51 2.02
CA VAL A 882 11.72 -29.81 2.16
C VAL A 882 11.86 -30.64 0.87
N VAL A 883 11.62 -30.05 -0.30
CA VAL A 883 11.74 -30.77 -1.59
C VAL A 883 13.17 -31.17 -1.91
N THR A 884 14.16 -30.33 -1.61
CA THR A 884 15.56 -30.58 -1.99
C THR A 884 16.37 -31.34 -0.95
N GLY A 885 16.10 -31.14 0.34
CA GLY A 885 16.92 -31.63 1.46
C GLY A 885 16.23 -32.62 2.40
N CYS A 886 14.90 -32.76 2.30
CA CYS A 886 14.16 -33.78 3.02
C CYS A 886 13.66 -34.83 2.02
N ALA A 887 14.51 -35.82 1.73
CA ALA A 887 14.26 -36.88 0.76
C ALA A 887 12.77 -37.28 0.66
N ILE A 888 12.20 -37.08 -0.53
CA ILE A 888 11.05 -37.86 -1.00
C ILE A 888 11.68 -39.01 -1.81
N PRO A 889 11.27 -40.28 -1.62
CA PRO A 889 11.72 -41.35 -2.51
C PRO A 889 11.49 -41.02 -3.99
#